data_AF-A0A6C2UCC5-F1
#
_entry.id   AF-A0A6C2UCC5-F1
#
_cell.length_a   1.000
_cell.length_b   1.000
_cell.length_c   1.000
_cell.angle_alpha   90.00
_cell.angle_beta   90.00
_cell.angle_gamma   90.00
#
_symmetry.space_group_name_H-M   'P 1'
#
loop_
_entity.id
_entity.type
_entity.pdbx_description
1 polymer ?
#
loop_
_entity_poly.entity_id
_entity_poly.type
_entity_poly.pdbx_seq_one_letter_code
_entity_poly.pdbx_strand_id
1 'polypeptide(L)'
;MDNVTINTYTQKTADFVIRYDSVVGGISDYFLKAFSGNSRILDIGCGSGRDLRILHELGYSADGIDPCRKFVEHAKGRISQYGAEVSVDALPKLSTVKDKSYDAVLCSAVMMHVPEEELFDAAYAIRRVLSEKGSLLISIPLRDSTIDPETQRDADGRLFNGTSPEQLELLFERIGFQMLKRWDTPDALQRSRRQWATMLFQLESSAGSRPIDTIESVLNKDAKVATYKLALFRSLAEIAVTNYKLAGWLEDGKVKVPLAALAEKWIEYYWPIIEAKEFIPQTTGRAIAFRKPLEDLVLYYRSRGGLSAFSLEYRNAEMSEEGHQLLNKLFSKLKQTIWSQPVKYAGGGEAFSVFQYDKTDKTVLVGSDIWKELSLMGTWIQDATILRWAELTERISEKRETRIKASTVIDCLLTVPITQRDVGAAKKFYDTLKDKRCVWSDNSITDKYDLDHAIPFSLWKNNDLWNLLPAKSTVNSNKSDKLPTQALVQSRKDCIVDYWNCMNDAYPARFEYEAEKFVGIGAFDSSNWENRLFATFAEAVEITAIQRGVDRWSIPVAARKPVRGEPKLRIVYEEPDPSAMYARVVPLYSLQAAAGAFSGVQEVEPEGWVEVDTRRRLRKGMFVAQVVGHSMEPRIPDGSYCLFDSPVVGSRNDRIVLVQHHSIEDPDHGGRYTVKLYESRKHVYSDEAQTAWVHDQILLKPLNPEYENITIAADLEELSVVAEFLEVLDI
;
A
#
# COMPACT_ATOMS: atom_id res chain seq x y z
N MET A 1 -30.73 18.71 -18.10
CA MET A 1 -30.67 17.98 -19.39
C MET A 1 -30.79 18.97 -20.55
N ASP A 2 -30.04 18.77 -21.63
CA ASP A 2 -30.07 19.64 -22.81
C ASP A 2 -31.37 19.49 -23.64
N ASN A 3 -32.07 20.61 -23.85
CA ASN A 3 -33.36 20.63 -24.56
C ASN A 3 -33.26 20.19 -26.02
N VAL A 4 -32.15 20.54 -26.70
CA VAL A 4 -31.93 20.15 -28.11
C VAL A 4 -31.82 18.63 -28.21
N THR A 5 -31.07 18.01 -27.31
CA THR A 5 -30.93 16.55 -27.21
C THR A 5 -32.28 15.85 -26.98
N ILE A 6 -33.11 16.36 -26.06
CA ILE A 6 -34.46 15.81 -25.81
C ILE A 6 -35.35 15.91 -27.06
N ASN A 7 -35.29 17.06 -27.75
CA ASN A 7 -36.05 17.27 -28.98
C ASN A 7 -35.62 16.31 -30.09
N THR A 8 -34.31 16.08 -30.25
CA THR A 8 -33.79 15.09 -31.20
C THR A 8 -34.34 13.69 -30.90
N TYR A 9 -34.31 13.24 -29.64
CA TYR A 9 -34.89 11.96 -29.23
C TYR A 9 -36.40 11.88 -29.46
N THR A 10 -37.12 12.99 -29.27
CA THR A 10 -38.57 13.08 -29.49
C THR A 10 -38.95 13.02 -30.98
N GLN A 11 -38.12 13.59 -31.85
CA GLN A 11 -38.34 13.58 -33.30
C GLN A 11 -37.99 12.23 -33.91
N LYS A 12 -36.90 11.59 -33.48
CA LYS A 12 -36.37 10.34 -34.04
C LYS A 12 -36.62 9.10 -33.15
N THR A 13 -37.68 9.12 -32.32
CA THR A 13 -37.92 8.08 -31.31
C THR A 13 -37.96 6.68 -31.93
N ALA A 14 -38.68 6.47 -33.03
CA ALA A 14 -38.81 5.16 -33.68
C ALA A 14 -37.46 4.60 -34.13
N ASP A 15 -36.62 5.44 -34.75
CA ASP A 15 -35.28 5.05 -35.22
C ASP A 15 -34.37 4.65 -34.05
N PHE A 16 -34.41 5.43 -32.96
CA PHE A 16 -33.64 5.12 -31.75
C PHE A 16 -34.14 3.86 -31.05
N VAL A 17 -35.45 3.59 -31.00
CA VAL A 17 -35.98 2.34 -30.44
C VAL A 17 -35.41 1.14 -31.20
N ILE A 18 -35.50 1.14 -32.53
CA ILE A 18 -34.96 0.04 -33.37
C ILE A 18 -33.47 -0.14 -33.10
N ARG A 19 -32.72 0.97 -33.08
CA ARG A 19 -31.28 0.95 -32.82
C ARG A 19 -30.95 0.38 -31.45
N TYR A 20 -31.60 0.84 -30.39
CA TYR A 20 -31.32 0.40 -29.03
C TYR A 20 -31.71 -1.06 -28.81
N ASP A 21 -32.82 -1.51 -29.40
CA ASP A 21 -33.25 -2.90 -29.30
C ASP A 21 -32.35 -3.88 -30.05
N SER A 22 -31.64 -3.40 -31.08
CA SER A 22 -30.65 -4.22 -31.81
C SER A 22 -29.36 -4.47 -31.02
N VAL A 23 -29.15 -3.78 -29.88
CA VAL A 23 -27.95 -3.96 -29.06
C VAL A 23 -28.00 -5.30 -28.34
N VAL A 24 -26.94 -6.08 -28.48
CA VAL A 24 -26.68 -7.30 -27.69
C VAL A 24 -25.51 -7.02 -26.74
N GLY A 25 -25.69 -7.31 -25.45
CA GLY A 25 -24.70 -7.01 -24.40
C GLY A 25 -24.59 -5.53 -24.05
N GLY A 26 -23.39 -5.11 -23.64
CA GLY A 26 -23.09 -3.73 -23.22
C GLY A 26 -23.17 -3.58 -21.71
N ILE A 27 -23.80 -2.50 -21.21
CA ILE A 27 -23.92 -2.28 -19.75
C ILE A 27 -24.68 -3.43 -19.05
N SER A 28 -25.59 -4.10 -19.77
CA SER A 28 -26.38 -5.22 -19.27
C SER A 28 -25.55 -6.43 -18.84
N ASP A 29 -24.35 -6.60 -19.39
CA ASP A 29 -23.44 -7.70 -19.04
C ASP A 29 -22.90 -7.59 -17.61
N TYR A 30 -23.09 -6.42 -16.99
CA TYR A 30 -22.61 -6.11 -15.65
C TYR A 30 -23.71 -6.08 -14.59
N PHE A 31 -25.00 -6.25 -14.95
CA PHE A 31 -26.11 -6.14 -13.99
C PHE A 31 -25.98 -7.13 -12.81
N LEU A 32 -25.72 -8.41 -13.10
CA LEU A 32 -25.53 -9.44 -12.07
C LEU A 32 -24.28 -9.21 -11.20
N LYS A 33 -23.30 -8.46 -11.70
CA LYS A 33 -22.10 -8.07 -10.94
C LYS A 33 -22.32 -6.80 -10.11
N ALA A 34 -23.21 -5.93 -10.57
CA ALA A 34 -23.46 -4.61 -10.02
C ALA A 34 -24.55 -4.61 -8.94
N PHE A 35 -25.57 -5.47 -9.06
CA PHE A 35 -26.78 -5.39 -8.25
C PHE A 35 -27.07 -6.69 -7.50
N SER A 36 -27.43 -6.58 -6.22
CA SER A 36 -27.83 -7.73 -5.40
C SER A 36 -29.26 -8.19 -5.76
N GLY A 37 -29.54 -9.49 -5.73
CA GLY A 37 -30.76 -10.08 -6.32
C GLY A 37 -32.12 -9.55 -5.82
N ASN A 38 -32.17 -8.83 -4.68
CA ASN A 38 -33.40 -8.20 -4.17
C ASN A 38 -33.43 -6.68 -4.32
N SER A 39 -32.49 -6.09 -5.08
CA SER A 39 -32.36 -4.64 -5.21
C SER A 39 -33.57 -4.04 -5.92
N ARG A 40 -34.11 -2.95 -5.37
CA ARG A 40 -35.01 -2.06 -6.12
C ARG A 40 -34.19 -1.06 -6.93
N ILE A 41 -34.40 -1.02 -8.24
CA ILE A 41 -33.53 -0.32 -9.21
C ILE A 41 -34.29 0.82 -9.87
N LEU A 42 -33.63 1.98 -10.01
CA LEU A 42 -34.10 3.07 -10.87
C LEU A 42 -33.23 3.15 -12.13
N ASP A 43 -33.84 3.02 -13.30
CA ASP A 43 -33.20 3.26 -14.59
C ASP A 43 -33.44 4.71 -15.06
N ILE A 44 -32.39 5.54 -14.96
CA ILE A 44 -32.42 6.95 -15.33
C ILE A 44 -32.08 7.07 -16.81
N GLY A 45 -33.01 7.59 -17.60
CA GLY A 45 -32.89 7.67 -19.06
C GLY A 45 -33.18 6.32 -19.74
N CYS A 46 -34.26 5.66 -19.32
CA CYS A 46 -34.58 4.28 -19.70
C CYS A 46 -34.85 4.06 -21.20
N GLY A 47 -35.03 5.12 -22.00
CA GLY A 47 -35.10 5.04 -23.46
C GLY A 47 -36.17 4.08 -23.98
N SER A 48 -35.76 3.06 -24.75
CA SER A 48 -36.70 2.06 -25.29
C SER A 48 -37.28 1.10 -24.24
N GLY A 49 -36.79 1.15 -22.99
CA GLY A 49 -37.11 0.18 -21.94
C GLY A 49 -36.44 -1.18 -22.14
N ARG A 50 -35.38 -1.25 -22.97
CA ARG A 50 -34.58 -2.48 -23.17
C ARG A 50 -33.97 -2.95 -21.85
N ASP A 51 -33.26 -2.08 -21.16
CA ASP A 51 -32.51 -2.43 -19.96
C ASP A 51 -33.46 -2.74 -18.80
N LEU A 52 -34.56 -2.00 -18.66
CA LEU A 52 -35.68 -2.35 -17.77
C LEU A 52 -36.16 -3.79 -17.98
N ARG A 53 -36.45 -4.20 -19.22
CA ARG A 53 -36.89 -5.57 -19.51
C ARG A 53 -35.86 -6.59 -19.04
N ILE A 54 -34.57 -6.38 -19.34
CA ILE A 54 -33.49 -7.29 -18.94
C ILE A 54 -33.40 -7.38 -17.41
N LEU A 55 -33.50 -6.26 -16.69
CA LEU A 55 -33.50 -6.26 -15.23
C LEU A 55 -34.65 -7.09 -14.66
N HIS A 56 -35.86 -6.96 -15.20
CA HIS A 56 -37.01 -7.78 -14.79
C HIS A 56 -36.84 -9.27 -15.13
N GLU A 57 -36.30 -9.59 -16.31
CA GLU A 57 -35.98 -10.97 -16.71
C GLU A 57 -34.93 -11.64 -15.79
N LEU A 58 -34.04 -10.83 -15.20
CA LEU A 58 -33.05 -11.27 -14.20
C LEU A 58 -33.63 -11.31 -12.77
N GLY A 59 -34.89 -10.94 -12.56
CA GLY A 59 -35.59 -11.02 -11.29
C GLY A 59 -35.53 -9.76 -10.41
N TYR A 60 -34.99 -8.65 -10.92
CA TYR A 60 -34.96 -7.38 -10.18
C TYR A 60 -36.30 -6.63 -10.26
N SER A 61 -36.56 -5.78 -9.27
CA SER A 61 -37.65 -4.79 -9.33
C SER A 61 -37.10 -3.47 -9.86
N ALA A 62 -37.43 -3.10 -11.10
CA ALA A 62 -36.88 -1.93 -11.76
C ALA A 62 -37.95 -0.96 -12.26
N ASP A 63 -37.84 0.32 -11.88
CA ASP A 63 -38.65 1.43 -12.36
C ASP A 63 -37.82 2.33 -13.29
N GLY A 64 -38.46 3.04 -14.23
CA GLY A 64 -37.78 3.82 -15.25
C GLY A 64 -38.20 5.28 -15.30
N ILE A 65 -37.27 6.16 -15.65
CA ILE A 65 -37.60 7.56 -15.98
C ILE A 65 -36.93 7.98 -17.28
N ASP A 66 -37.57 8.84 -18.06
CA ASP A 66 -36.98 9.44 -19.26
C ASP A 66 -37.59 10.83 -19.54
N PRO A 67 -36.79 11.84 -19.95
CA PRO A 67 -37.33 13.14 -20.33
C PRO A 67 -38.23 13.11 -21.57
N CYS A 68 -38.03 12.13 -22.47
CA CYS A 68 -38.79 11.99 -23.71
C CYS A 68 -40.10 11.25 -23.45
N ARG A 69 -41.23 11.97 -23.50
CA ARG A 69 -42.56 11.38 -23.31
C ARG A 69 -42.85 10.18 -24.23
N LYS A 70 -42.39 10.23 -25.48
CA LYS A 70 -42.59 9.12 -26.44
C LYS A 70 -41.82 7.86 -26.04
N PHE A 71 -40.61 7.99 -25.48
CA PHE A 71 -39.90 6.85 -24.90
C PHE A 71 -40.63 6.29 -23.69
N VAL A 72 -41.12 7.15 -22.79
CA VAL A 72 -41.93 6.73 -21.64
C VAL A 72 -43.17 5.93 -22.07
N GLU A 73 -43.93 6.42 -23.06
CA GLU A 73 -45.11 5.71 -23.58
C GLU A 73 -44.75 4.34 -24.17
N HIS A 74 -43.66 4.27 -24.96
CA HIS A 74 -43.17 3.03 -25.54
C HIS A 74 -42.68 2.04 -24.47
N ALA A 75 -41.86 2.50 -23.54
CA ALA A 75 -41.31 1.70 -22.44
C ALA A 75 -42.43 1.14 -21.54
N LYS A 76 -43.45 1.94 -21.20
CA LYS A 76 -44.64 1.48 -20.47
C LYS A 76 -45.32 0.29 -21.13
N GLY A 77 -45.52 0.36 -22.45
CA GLY A 77 -46.13 -0.74 -23.21
C GLY A 77 -45.29 -2.01 -23.17
N ARG A 78 -43.95 -1.88 -23.19
CA ARG A 78 -43.01 -3.00 -23.14
C ARG A 78 -42.98 -3.71 -21.79
N ILE A 79 -43.06 -2.95 -20.70
CA ILE A 79 -42.83 -3.44 -19.34
C ILE A 79 -44.12 -3.67 -18.55
N SER A 80 -45.30 -3.44 -19.14
CA SER A 80 -46.59 -3.49 -18.44
C SER A 80 -46.86 -4.84 -17.74
N GLN A 81 -46.32 -5.94 -18.25
CA GLN A 81 -46.45 -7.27 -17.65
C GLN A 81 -45.68 -7.44 -16.33
N TYR A 82 -44.70 -6.58 -16.05
CA TYR A 82 -43.85 -6.67 -14.87
C TYR A 82 -44.32 -5.76 -13.72
N GLY A 83 -45.37 -4.96 -13.91
CA GLY A 83 -45.90 -4.06 -12.89
C GLY A 83 -44.99 -2.88 -12.53
N ALA A 84 -44.00 -2.57 -13.36
CA ALA A 84 -43.06 -1.48 -13.14
C ALA A 84 -43.62 -0.10 -13.50
N GLU A 85 -43.17 0.92 -12.80
CA GLU A 85 -43.52 2.32 -13.06
C GLU A 85 -42.52 2.95 -14.02
N VAL A 86 -43.03 3.60 -15.07
CA VAL A 86 -42.22 4.46 -15.94
C VAL A 86 -42.82 5.86 -15.96
N SER A 87 -42.02 6.90 -15.75
CA SER A 87 -42.53 8.28 -15.70
C SER A 87 -41.63 9.28 -16.44
N VAL A 88 -42.19 10.47 -16.71
CA VAL A 88 -41.42 11.58 -17.30
C VAL A 88 -40.71 12.33 -16.18
N ASP A 89 -39.39 12.23 -16.15
CA ASP A 89 -38.51 12.95 -15.23
C ASP A 89 -37.10 13.01 -15.83
N ALA A 90 -36.23 13.84 -15.27
CA ALA A 90 -34.91 14.07 -15.83
C ALA A 90 -33.87 14.54 -14.80
N LEU A 91 -32.61 14.28 -15.11
CA LEU A 91 -31.50 14.99 -14.50
C LEU A 91 -31.53 16.49 -14.90
N PRO A 92 -31.09 17.40 -14.02
CA PRO A 92 -30.42 17.15 -12.74
C PRO A 92 -31.36 17.04 -11.53
N LYS A 93 -32.70 17.03 -11.71
CA LYS A 93 -33.63 17.24 -10.57
C LYS A 93 -34.21 15.96 -9.98
N LEU A 94 -34.62 15.00 -10.82
CA LEU A 94 -35.35 13.79 -10.40
C LEU A 94 -36.55 14.11 -9.49
N SER A 95 -37.40 15.05 -9.90
CA SER A 95 -38.41 15.68 -9.05
C SER A 95 -39.55 14.74 -8.62
N THR A 96 -39.77 13.65 -9.34
CA THR A 96 -40.81 12.65 -9.04
C THR A 96 -40.29 11.53 -8.14
N VAL A 97 -38.98 11.47 -7.92
CA VAL A 97 -38.33 10.40 -7.16
C VAL A 97 -38.09 10.80 -5.72
N LYS A 98 -38.53 9.95 -4.78
CA LYS A 98 -38.34 10.15 -3.35
C LYS A 98 -36.89 9.87 -2.94
N ASP A 99 -36.43 10.58 -1.93
CA ASP A 99 -35.12 10.37 -1.32
C ASP A 99 -34.99 8.93 -0.78
N LYS A 100 -33.80 8.35 -0.90
CA LYS A 100 -33.43 7.03 -0.36
C LYS A 100 -34.43 5.91 -0.68
N SER A 101 -34.98 5.91 -1.90
CA SER A 101 -36.06 5.00 -2.30
C SER A 101 -35.62 3.83 -3.18
N TYR A 102 -34.37 3.82 -3.63
CA TYR A 102 -33.80 2.75 -4.46
C TYR A 102 -32.49 2.22 -3.90
N ASP A 103 -32.28 0.90 -4.01
CA ASP A 103 -31.04 0.23 -3.60
C ASP A 103 -29.97 0.30 -4.68
N ALA A 104 -30.40 0.52 -5.93
CA ALA A 104 -29.48 0.76 -7.03
C ALA A 104 -30.03 1.74 -8.07
N VAL A 105 -29.10 2.39 -8.78
CA VAL A 105 -29.39 3.26 -9.91
C VAL A 105 -28.60 2.75 -11.12
N LEU A 106 -29.31 2.62 -12.24
CA LEU A 106 -28.73 2.45 -13.57
C LEU A 106 -28.78 3.81 -14.28
N CYS A 107 -27.65 4.26 -14.81
CA CYS A 107 -27.54 5.50 -15.58
C CYS A 107 -26.74 5.21 -16.87
N SER A 108 -27.40 4.57 -17.84
CA SER A 108 -26.76 4.07 -19.05
C SER A 108 -26.76 5.15 -20.13
N ALA A 109 -25.58 5.59 -20.59
CA ALA A 109 -25.44 6.52 -21.72
C ALA A 109 -26.20 7.86 -21.56
N VAL A 110 -26.29 8.39 -20.33
CA VAL A 110 -27.13 9.57 -20.02
C VAL A 110 -26.32 10.77 -19.56
N MET A 111 -25.33 10.59 -18.68
CA MET A 111 -24.59 11.72 -18.09
C MET A 111 -23.86 12.58 -19.13
N MET A 112 -23.49 12.05 -20.31
CA MET A 112 -22.88 12.86 -21.38
C MET A 112 -23.84 13.88 -22.01
N HIS A 113 -25.15 13.74 -21.80
CA HIS A 113 -26.20 14.62 -22.33
C HIS A 113 -26.62 15.72 -21.34
N VAL A 114 -25.98 15.77 -20.16
CA VAL A 114 -26.21 16.81 -19.14
C VAL A 114 -25.23 17.97 -19.40
N PRO A 115 -25.68 19.24 -19.47
CA PRO A 115 -24.77 20.39 -19.54
C PRO A 115 -23.72 20.36 -18.44
N GLU A 116 -22.50 20.81 -18.74
CA GLU A 116 -21.36 20.73 -17.82
C GLU A 116 -21.68 21.39 -16.47
N GLU A 117 -22.35 22.54 -16.51
CA GLU A 117 -22.78 23.32 -15.34
C GLU A 117 -23.83 22.62 -14.46
N GLU A 118 -24.52 21.59 -14.98
CA GLU A 118 -25.55 20.82 -14.27
C GLU A 118 -25.04 19.46 -13.76
N LEU A 119 -23.81 19.06 -14.10
CA LEU A 119 -23.27 17.73 -13.78
C LEU A 119 -23.24 17.44 -12.28
N PHE A 120 -22.86 18.43 -11.47
CA PHE A 120 -22.85 18.27 -10.02
C PHE A 120 -24.24 18.05 -9.45
N ASP A 121 -25.22 18.86 -9.87
CA ASP A 121 -26.60 18.72 -9.42
C ASP A 121 -27.19 17.37 -9.85
N ALA A 122 -26.85 16.89 -11.05
CA ALA A 122 -27.23 15.57 -11.53
C ALA A 122 -26.64 14.44 -10.69
N ALA A 123 -25.34 14.47 -10.41
CA ALA A 123 -24.69 13.49 -9.54
C ALA A 123 -25.27 13.52 -8.11
N TYR A 124 -25.57 14.71 -7.59
CA TYR A 124 -26.18 14.87 -6.27
C TYR A 124 -27.62 14.35 -6.22
N ALA A 125 -28.41 14.52 -7.29
CA ALA A 125 -29.74 13.93 -7.38
C ALA A 125 -29.71 12.40 -7.42
N ILE A 126 -28.76 11.80 -8.16
CA ILE A 126 -28.52 10.35 -8.13
C ILE A 126 -28.20 9.88 -6.70
N ARG A 127 -27.30 10.59 -6.01
CA ARG A 127 -26.99 10.32 -4.61
C ARG A 127 -28.21 10.39 -3.70
N ARG A 128 -29.07 11.41 -3.87
CA ARG A 128 -30.26 11.66 -3.04
C ARG A 128 -31.24 10.49 -3.09
N VAL A 129 -31.44 9.88 -4.25
CA VAL A 129 -32.45 8.83 -4.45
C VAL A 129 -31.99 7.44 -4.00
N LEU A 130 -30.67 7.23 -3.87
CA LEU A 130 -30.08 5.98 -3.40
C LEU A 130 -30.21 5.80 -1.88
N SER A 131 -30.48 4.56 -1.46
CA SER A 131 -30.43 4.12 -0.07
C SER A 131 -28.96 3.99 0.41
N GLU A 132 -28.79 3.74 1.71
CA GLU A 132 -27.45 3.52 2.28
C GLU A 132 -26.78 2.31 1.64
N LYS A 133 -25.49 2.43 1.30
CA LYS A 133 -24.74 1.37 0.59
C LYS A 133 -25.30 1.03 -0.80
N GLY A 134 -26.18 1.89 -1.33
CA GLY A 134 -26.76 1.74 -2.64
C GLY A 134 -25.71 1.81 -3.76
N SER A 135 -25.98 1.09 -4.85
CA SER A 135 -25.04 0.94 -5.97
C SER A 135 -25.43 1.81 -7.16
N LEU A 136 -24.45 2.42 -7.82
CA LEU A 136 -24.64 3.17 -9.07
C LEU A 136 -23.85 2.47 -10.17
N LEU A 137 -24.54 2.01 -11.22
CA LEU A 137 -23.91 1.56 -12.45
C LEU A 137 -24.14 2.60 -13.54
N ILE A 138 -23.05 3.15 -14.07
CA ILE A 138 -23.09 4.25 -15.03
C ILE A 138 -22.21 3.94 -16.25
N SER A 139 -22.65 4.35 -17.44
CA SER A 139 -21.83 4.29 -18.66
C SER A 139 -21.72 5.62 -19.39
N ILE A 140 -20.51 5.92 -19.85
CA ILE A 140 -20.18 7.09 -20.69
C ILE A 140 -19.19 6.70 -21.79
N PRO A 141 -19.13 7.42 -22.92
CA PRO A 141 -18.12 7.17 -23.94
C PRO A 141 -16.71 7.58 -23.45
N LEU A 142 -15.70 6.74 -23.72
CA LEU A 142 -14.27 7.01 -23.45
C LEU A 142 -13.69 8.02 -24.45
N ARG A 143 -13.98 7.77 -25.72
CA ARG A 143 -13.53 8.54 -26.87
C ARG A 143 -14.60 8.46 -27.93
N ASP A 144 -14.89 9.61 -28.51
CA ASP A 144 -15.84 9.69 -29.60
C ASP A 144 -15.39 10.76 -30.59
N SER A 145 -14.58 10.35 -31.57
CA SER A 145 -14.07 11.25 -32.61
C SER A 145 -15.16 11.74 -33.57
N THR A 146 -16.42 11.36 -33.35
CA THR A 146 -17.58 11.83 -34.13
C THR A 146 -18.26 13.04 -33.51
N ILE A 147 -17.84 13.45 -32.31
CA ILE A 147 -18.33 14.67 -31.65
C ILE A 147 -17.54 15.86 -32.15
N ASP A 148 -18.27 16.89 -32.55
CA ASP A 148 -17.69 18.18 -32.92
C ASP A 148 -17.05 18.84 -31.67
N PRO A 149 -15.73 19.12 -31.69
CA PRO A 149 -15.03 19.68 -30.52
C PRO A 149 -15.44 21.13 -30.19
N GLU A 150 -16.00 21.89 -31.15
CA GLU A 150 -16.45 23.27 -30.91
C GLU A 150 -17.86 23.32 -30.34
N THR A 151 -18.77 22.51 -30.89
CA THR A 151 -20.18 22.52 -30.48
C THR A 151 -20.51 21.48 -29.41
N GLN A 152 -19.60 20.53 -29.15
CA GLN A 152 -19.82 19.37 -28.29
C GLN A 152 -21.04 18.55 -28.70
N ARG A 153 -21.37 18.49 -29.99
CA ARG A 153 -22.55 17.77 -30.49
C ARG A 153 -22.19 16.70 -31.51
N ASP A 154 -23.00 15.65 -31.56
CA ASP A 154 -22.94 14.66 -32.63
C ASP A 154 -23.70 15.10 -33.88
N ALA A 155 -23.64 14.29 -34.94
CA ALA A 155 -24.33 14.56 -36.22
C ALA A 155 -25.87 14.65 -36.09
N ASP A 156 -26.46 14.13 -35.02
CA ASP A 156 -27.89 14.22 -34.73
C ASP A 156 -28.24 15.46 -33.87
N GLY A 157 -27.23 16.26 -33.49
CA GLY A 157 -27.36 17.46 -32.67
C GLY A 157 -27.43 17.18 -31.17
N ARG A 158 -27.17 15.96 -30.71
CA ARG A 158 -27.19 15.60 -29.29
C ARG A 158 -25.91 16.09 -28.61
N LEU A 159 -26.03 16.62 -27.41
CA LEU A 159 -24.92 17.11 -26.59
C LEU A 159 -24.08 15.93 -26.08
N PHE A 160 -22.76 16.06 -26.16
CA PHE A 160 -21.77 15.20 -25.51
C PHE A 160 -20.78 16.12 -24.78
N ASN A 161 -21.03 16.36 -23.50
CA ASN A 161 -20.36 17.37 -22.67
C ASN A 161 -18.84 17.17 -22.45
N GLY A 162 -18.22 16.16 -23.07
CA GLY A 162 -16.78 15.91 -22.98
C GLY A 162 -16.28 15.37 -21.64
N THR A 163 -17.17 15.03 -20.69
CA THR A 163 -16.76 14.50 -19.38
C THR A 163 -16.03 13.17 -19.54
N SER A 164 -14.79 13.09 -19.05
CA SER A 164 -14.03 11.86 -19.01
C SER A 164 -14.47 10.95 -17.84
N PRO A 165 -14.19 9.63 -17.91
CA PRO A 165 -14.48 8.73 -16.80
C PRO A 165 -13.77 9.14 -15.50
N GLU A 166 -12.55 9.67 -15.58
CA GLU A 166 -11.77 10.13 -14.43
C GLU A 166 -12.38 11.39 -13.79
N GLN A 167 -12.91 12.32 -14.61
CA GLN A 167 -13.65 13.47 -14.10
C GLN A 167 -14.94 13.04 -13.41
N LEU A 168 -15.63 12.03 -13.97
CA LEU A 168 -16.84 11.46 -13.40
C LEU A 168 -16.58 10.70 -12.09
N GLU A 169 -15.48 9.93 -12.04
CA GLU A 169 -14.98 9.28 -10.84
C GLU A 169 -14.80 10.28 -9.71
N LEU A 170 -14.01 11.32 -9.96
CA LEU A 170 -13.77 12.38 -8.98
C LEU A 170 -15.06 13.06 -8.54
N LEU A 171 -16.00 13.31 -9.46
CA LEU A 171 -17.28 13.93 -9.14
C LEU A 171 -18.09 13.11 -8.14
N PHE A 172 -18.20 11.79 -8.37
CA PHE A 172 -18.94 10.90 -7.48
C PHE A 172 -18.20 10.64 -6.16
N GLU A 173 -16.88 10.49 -6.18
CA GLU A 173 -16.09 10.29 -4.96
C GLU A 173 -16.17 11.46 -4.00
N ARG A 174 -16.21 12.70 -4.53
CA ARG A 174 -16.39 13.92 -3.73
C ARG A 174 -17.73 14.00 -3.01
N ILE A 175 -18.73 13.23 -3.43
CA ILE A 175 -20.06 13.20 -2.79
C ILE A 175 -20.31 11.86 -2.06
N GLY A 176 -19.25 11.10 -1.78
CA GLY A 176 -19.29 9.94 -0.88
C GLY A 176 -19.51 8.59 -1.55
N PHE A 177 -19.34 8.51 -2.86
CA PHE A 177 -19.23 7.22 -3.54
C PHE A 177 -17.79 6.69 -3.48
N GLN A 178 -17.64 5.38 -3.57
CA GLN A 178 -16.39 4.71 -3.86
C GLN A 178 -16.53 4.00 -5.20
N MET A 179 -15.56 4.17 -6.11
CA MET A 179 -15.54 3.35 -7.32
C MET A 179 -15.07 1.93 -6.97
N LEU A 180 -15.93 0.95 -7.24
CA LEU A 180 -15.61 -0.47 -7.00
C LEU A 180 -14.93 -1.10 -8.22
N LYS A 181 -15.43 -0.81 -9.42
CA LYS A 181 -14.93 -1.39 -10.67
C LYS A 181 -15.16 -0.46 -11.86
N ARG A 182 -14.30 -0.61 -12.86
CA ARG A 182 -14.45 -0.02 -14.19
C ARG A 182 -14.23 -1.09 -15.26
N TRP A 183 -15.03 -1.03 -16.32
CA TRP A 183 -14.90 -1.86 -17.50
C TRP A 183 -14.89 -0.99 -18.75
N ASP A 184 -13.80 -1.08 -19.51
CA ASP A 184 -13.64 -0.39 -20.77
C ASP A 184 -13.94 -1.37 -21.91
N THR A 185 -14.98 -1.08 -22.69
CA THR A 185 -15.49 -1.99 -23.72
C THR A 185 -15.60 -1.31 -25.08
N PRO A 186 -15.48 -2.08 -26.19
CA PRO A 186 -15.87 -1.60 -27.50
C PRO A 186 -17.36 -1.22 -27.54
N ASP A 187 -17.75 -0.32 -28.45
CA ASP A 187 -19.17 0.04 -28.65
C ASP A 187 -20.01 -1.16 -29.07
N ALA A 188 -21.04 -1.49 -28.28
CA ALA A 188 -21.97 -2.59 -28.55
C ALA A 188 -22.80 -2.36 -29.82
N LEU A 189 -22.91 -1.10 -30.27
CA LEU A 189 -23.50 -0.72 -31.57
C LEU A 189 -22.50 -0.76 -32.73
N GLN A 190 -21.28 -1.23 -32.47
CA GLN A 190 -20.18 -1.39 -33.44
C GLN A 190 -19.86 -0.11 -34.23
N ARG A 191 -20.13 1.08 -33.68
CA ARG A 191 -19.68 2.34 -34.28
C ARG A 191 -18.16 2.38 -34.24
N SER A 192 -17.54 2.36 -35.42
CA SER A 192 -16.08 2.42 -35.53
C SER A 192 -15.52 3.59 -34.74
N ARG A 193 -14.53 3.34 -33.86
CA ARG A 193 -13.82 4.34 -33.03
C ARG A 193 -14.55 4.87 -31.79
N ARG A 194 -15.65 4.24 -31.36
CA ARG A 194 -16.28 4.53 -30.06
C ARG A 194 -15.97 3.43 -29.05
N GLN A 195 -15.54 3.84 -27.86
CA GLN A 195 -15.31 2.96 -26.70
C GLN A 195 -16.13 3.49 -25.52
N TRP A 196 -16.50 2.61 -24.59
CA TRP A 196 -17.33 2.93 -23.43
C TRP A 196 -16.61 2.58 -22.14
N ALA A 197 -16.73 3.47 -21.15
CA ALA A 197 -16.43 3.15 -19.77
C ALA A 197 -17.74 2.82 -19.07
N THR A 198 -17.82 1.65 -18.46
CA THR A 198 -18.87 1.30 -17.49
C THR A 198 -18.24 1.31 -16.10
N MET A 199 -18.81 2.06 -15.18
CA MET A 199 -18.26 2.27 -13.85
C MET A 199 -19.31 1.88 -12.81
N LEU A 200 -18.88 1.08 -11.84
CA LEU A 200 -19.68 0.66 -10.70
C LEU A 200 -19.19 1.41 -9.47
N PHE A 201 -20.09 2.19 -8.87
CA PHE A 201 -19.88 2.90 -7.63
C PHE A 201 -20.77 2.35 -6.51
N GLN A 202 -20.32 2.50 -5.27
CA GLN A 202 -21.14 2.26 -4.09
C GLN A 202 -21.11 3.48 -3.17
N LEU A 203 -22.27 3.86 -2.63
CA LEU A 203 -22.38 4.95 -1.67
C LEU A 203 -21.93 4.49 -0.28
N GLU A 204 -20.81 4.99 0.26
CA GLU A 204 -20.24 4.48 1.52
C GLU A 204 -21.16 4.74 2.74
N SER A 205 -21.84 5.89 2.80
CA SER A 205 -22.88 6.19 3.79
C SER A 205 -23.83 7.32 3.36
N SER A 206 -25.07 7.32 3.86
CA SER A 206 -26.01 8.43 3.58
C SER A 206 -25.63 9.74 4.27
N ALA A 207 -24.81 9.68 5.33
CA ALA A 207 -24.21 10.84 6.00
C ALA A 207 -23.19 11.57 5.11
N GLY A 208 -22.72 10.94 4.02
CA GLY A 208 -21.96 11.59 2.95
C GLY A 208 -20.57 12.08 3.33
N SER A 209 -20.06 11.71 4.50
CA SER A 209 -18.71 12.03 4.90
C SER A 209 -17.83 10.80 4.70
N ARG A 210 -16.80 10.92 3.87
CA ARG A 210 -15.66 10.00 3.89
C ARG A 210 -15.09 9.97 5.31
N PRO A 211 -14.30 8.94 5.70
CA PRO A 211 -13.67 8.90 7.01
C PRO A 211 -12.95 10.20 7.36
N ILE A 212 -12.20 10.78 6.40
CA ILE A 212 -11.54 12.07 6.57
C ILE A 212 -12.50 13.25 6.83
N ASP A 213 -13.65 13.28 6.14
CA ASP A 213 -14.66 14.34 6.32
C ASP A 213 -15.34 14.20 7.70
N THR A 214 -15.44 12.97 8.23
CA THR A 214 -15.90 12.69 9.59
C THR A 214 -14.92 13.22 10.62
N ILE A 215 -13.62 12.93 10.45
CA ILE A 215 -12.54 13.47 11.28
C ILE A 215 -12.59 15.01 11.26
N GLU A 216 -12.66 15.61 10.06
CA GLU A 216 -12.73 17.05 9.89
C GLU A 216 -13.98 17.64 10.55
N SER A 217 -15.15 17.03 10.34
CA SER A 217 -16.41 17.43 10.95
C SER A 217 -16.31 17.42 12.48
N VAL A 218 -15.71 16.40 13.10
CA VAL A 218 -15.52 16.36 14.56
C VAL A 218 -14.55 17.44 15.04
N LEU A 219 -13.49 17.72 14.29
CA LEU A 219 -12.53 18.77 14.58
C LEU A 219 -13.12 20.18 14.39
N ASN A 220 -14.11 20.36 13.51
CA ASN A 220 -14.69 21.66 13.13
C ASN A 220 -16.03 22.00 13.83
N LYS A 221 -16.94 21.03 14.01
CA LYS A 221 -18.35 21.27 14.42
C LYS A 221 -18.55 21.58 15.91
N ASP A 222 -17.53 21.43 16.76
CA ASP A 222 -17.74 21.62 18.20
C ASP A 222 -17.64 23.08 18.64
N ALA A 223 -18.45 23.45 19.63
CA ALA A 223 -18.22 24.66 20.40
C ALA A 223 -16.81 24.54 20.99
N LYS A 224 -15.88 25.34 20.47
CA LYS A 224 -14.44 25.39 20.75
C LYS A 224 -14.14 25.75 22.22
N VAL A 225 -14.57 24.90 23.15
CA VAL A 225 -14.57 25.16 24.59
C VAL A 225 -13.33 24.58 25.27
N ALA A 226 -12.75 23.48 24.78
CA ALA A 226 -11.55 22.84 25.34
C ALA A 226 -10.70 22.13 24.27
N THR A 227 -9.40 21.95 24.54
CA THR A 227 -8.44 21.34 23.60
C THR A 227 -8.46 19.81 23.55
N TYR A 228 -9.37 19.16 24.29
CA TYR A 228 -9.45 17.70 24.43
C TYR A 228 -9.66 16.92 23.13
N LYS A 229 -10.44 17.46 22.18
CA LYS A 229 -10.67 16.79 20.89
C LYS A 229 -9.40 16.74 20.06
N LEU A 230 -8.64 17.83 20.07
CA LEU A 230 -7.36 17.93 19.36
C LEU A 230 -6.33 16.98 19.98
N ALA A 231 -6.30 16.90 21.32
CA ALA A 231 -5.47 15.93 22.02
C ALA A 231 -5.84 14.47 21.69
N LEU A 232 -7.15 14.14 21.64
CA LEU A 232 -7.62 12.80 21.28
C LEU A 232 -7.16 12.43 19.87
N PHE A 233 -7.47 13.25 18.85
CA PHE A 233 -7.09 12.96 17.46
C PHE A 233 -5.58 12.92 17.27
N ARG A 234 -4.82 13.82 17.90
CA ARG A 234 -3.35 13.78 17.87
C ARG A 234 -2.83 12.45 18.42
N SER A 235 -3.29 12.04 19.60
CA SER A 235 -2.86 10.78 20.21
C SER A 235 -3.26 9.55 19.41
N LEU A 236 -4.45 9.53 18.81
CA LEU A 236 -4.91 8.43 17.96
C LEU A 236 -4.09 8.34 16.67
N ALA A 237 -3.86 9.47 16.01
CA ALA A 237 -3.06 9.55 14.79
C ALA A 237 -1.59 9.19 15.03
N GLU A 238 -1.03 9.54 16.19
CA GLU A 238 0.34 9.16 16.55
C GLU A 238 0.46 7.66 16.81
N ILE A 239 -0.45 7.09 17.61
CA ILE A 239 -0.49 5.63 17.84
C ILE A 239 -0.71 4.87 16.53
N ALA A 240 -1.61 5.34 15.66
CA ALA A 240 -1.90 4.70 14.38
C ALA A 240 -0.71 4.68 13.39
N VAL A 241 0.30 5.53 13.60
CA VAL A 241 1.50 5.64 12.76
C VAL A 241 2.69 4.89 13.37
N THR A 242 2.98 5.07 14.66
CA THR A 242 4.23 4.55 15.28
C THR A 242 4.02 3.36 16.20
N ASN A 243 2.80 3.15 16.70
CA ASN A 243 2.47 2.11 17.69
C ASN A 243 1.18 1.36 17.30
N TYR A 244 0.99 1.12 16.01
CA TYR A 244 -0.26 0.60 15.45
C TYR A 244 -0.62 -0.80 15.94
N LYS A 245 0.36 -1.59 16.41
CA LYS A 245 0.14 -2.89 17.06
C LYS A 245 -0.50 -2.80 18.45
N LEU A 246 -0.56 -1.60 19.06
CA LEU A 246 -1.36 -1.39 20.29
C LEU A 246 -2.87 -1.47 20.01
N ALA A 247 -3.28 -1.34 18.75
CA ALA A 247 -4.67 -1.39 18.35
C ALA A 247 -5.13 -2.84 18.12
N GLY A 248 -6.24 -3.23 18.73
CA GLY A 248 -6.87 -4.53 18.53
C GLY A 248 -8.05 -4.45 17.57
N TRP A 249 -8.12 -5.37 16.61
CA TRP A 249 -9.23 -5.44 15.65
C TRP A 249 -10.36 -6.31 16.19
N LEU A 250 -11.60 -5.84 16.07
CA LEU A 250 -12.82 -6.55 16.48
C LEU A 250 -13.61 -7.02 15.26
N GLU A 251 -14.34 -8.13 15.42
CA GLU A 251 -15.16 -8.73 14.35
C GLU A 251 -16.30 -7.81 13.89
N ASP A 252 -16.75 -6.88 14.73
CA ASP A 252 -17.81 -5.92 14.43
C ASP A 252 -17.34 -4.70 13.60
N GLY A 253 -16.09 -4.74 13.10
CA GLY A 253 -15.51 -3.68 12.28
C GLY A 253 -15.01 -2.48 13.08
N LYS A 254 -14.85 -2.62 14.40
CA LYS A 254 -14.22 -1.62 15.27
C LYS A 254 -12.77 -1.97 15.61
N VAL A 255 -12.05 -0.96 16.04
CA VAL A 255 -10.67 -1.04 16.52
C VAL A 255 -10.62 -0.53 17.95
N LYS A 256 -10.06 -1.32 18.87
CA LYS A 256 -9.86 -0.95 20.27
C LYS A 256 -8.46 -0.40 20.51
N VAL A 257 -8.38 0.75 21.16
CA VAL A 257 -7.12 1.45 21.49
C VAL A 257 -7.00 1.59 23.01
N PRO A 258 -5.89 1.17 23.65
CA PRO A 258 -5.71 1.28 25.09
C PRO A 258 -5.81 2.72 25.60
N LEU A 259 -6.69 2.96 26.58
CA LEU A 259 -6.87 4.29 27.17
C LEU A 259 -5.61 4.77 27.90
N ALA A 260 -4.76 3.85 28.38
CA ALA A 260 -3.47 4.16 28.98
C ALA A 260 -2.50 4.81 27.98
N ALA A 261 -2.39 4.26 26.77
CA ALA A 261 -1.52 4.79 25.72
C ALA A 261 -1.94 6.21 25.31
N LEU A 262 -3.25 6.48 25.22
CA LEU A 262 -3.77 7.83 24.99
C LEU A 262 -3.43 8.78 26.14
N ALA A 263 -3.58 8.34 27.39
CA ALA A 263 -3.27 9.15 28.56
C ALA A 263 -1.79 9.52 28.64
N GLU A 264 -0.88 8.60 28.30
CA GLU A 264 0.57 8.88 28.24
C GLU A 264 0.89 9.99 27.25
N LYS A 265 0.33 9.90 26.03
CA LYS A 265 0.48 10.96 25.02
C LYS A 265 -0.04 12.30 25.50
N TRP A 266 -1.14 12.31 26.25
CA TRP A 266 -1.65 13.56 26.83
C TRP A 266 -0.70 14.15 27.87
N ILE A 267 0.02 13.34 28.65
CA ILE A 267 1.07 13.87 29.55
C ILE A 267 2.14 14.57 28.70
N GLU A 268 2.64 13.94 27.65
CA GLU A 268 3.66 14.50 26.76
C GLU A 268 3.23 15.82 26.13
N TYR A 269 1.97 15.93 25.66
CA TYR A 269 1.48 17.14 24.99
C TYR A 269 1.18 18.30 25.95
N TYR A 270 0.61 18.00 27.13
CA TYR A 270 0.20 19.04 28.07
C TYR A 270 1.33 19.47 29.02
N TRP A 271 2.36 18.65 29.21
CA TRP A 271 3.47 19.00 30.11
C TRP A 271 4.14 20.33 29.75
N PRO A 272 4.59 20.58 28.50
CA PRO A 272 5.28 21.83 28.15
C PRO A 272 4.35 23.05 28.29
N ILE A 273 3.05 22.86 28.08
CA ILE A 273 2.01 23.90 28.24
C ILE A 273 1.85 24.28 29.73
N ILE A 274 1.91 23.29 30.62
CA ILE A 274 1.75 23.50 32.06
C ILE A 274 3.03 24.00 32.72
N GLU A 275 4.18 23.56 32.23
CA GLU A 275 5.50 24.00 32.71
C GLU A 275 5.84 25.43 32.28
N ALA A 276 5.19 25.94 31.23
CA ALA A 276 5.37 27.30 30.72
C ALA A 276 5.34 28.37 31.82
N LYS A 277 6.22 29.38 31.67
CA LYS A 277 6.34 30.48 32.64
C LYS A 277 5.03 31.26 32.79
N GLU A 278 4.32 31.44 31.67
CA GLU A 278 3.02 32.10 31.62
C GLU A 278 1.90 31.06 31.65
N PHE A 279 0.76 31.42 32.23
CA PHE A 279 -0.40 30.54 32.24
C PHE A 279 -1.00 30.42 30.84
N ILE A 280 -0.88 29.25 30.22
CA ILE A 280 -1.50 28.96 28.93
C ILE A 280 -2.89 28.29 29.15
N PRO A 281 -4.01 28.97 28.83
CA PRO A 281 -5.34 28.41 29.00
C PRO A 281 -5.62 27.31 27.98
N GLN A 282 -6.38 26.28 28.35
CA GLN A 282 -6.71 25.13 27.49
C GLN A 282 -8.22 24.93 27.32
N THR A 283 -8.99 25.87 27.87
CA THR A 283 -10.44 25.92 27.82
C THR A 283 -10.92 27.33 28.13
N THR A 284 -12.09 27.72 27.60
CA THR A 284 -12.73 29.01 27.87
C THR A 284 -13.27 29.13 29.29
N GLY A 285 -13.56 28.00 29.96
CA GLY A 285 -14.15 27.96 31.29
C GLY A 285 -13.13 27.73 32.41
N ARG A 286 -13.51 26.86 33.36
CA ARG A 286 -12.61 26.39 34.43
C ARG A 286 -11.44 25.63 33.84
N ALA A 287 -10.28 25.68 34.49
CA ALA A 287 -9.10 24.90 34.10
C ALA A 287 -9.43 23.43 33.75
N ILE A 288 -8.66 22.87 32.81
CA ILE A 288 -8.77 21.46 32.42
C ILE A 288 -8.69 20.54 33.63
N ALA A 289 -9.50 19.47 33.63
CA ALA A 289 -9.79 18.66 34.80
C ALA A 289 -8.58 17.99 35.47
N PHE A 290 -7.48 17.79 34.72
CA PHE A 290 -6.23 17.19 35.20
C PHE A 290 -5.09 18.21 35.35
N ARG A 291 -5.35 19.53 35.24
CA ARG A 291 -4.32 20.57 35.37
C ARG A 291 -3.57 20.43 36.69
N LYS A 292 -4.28 20.41 37.82
CA LYS A 292 -3.64 20.35 39.14
C LYS A 292 -2.81 19.07 39.36
N PRO A 293 -3.33 17.85 39.09
CA PRO A 293 -2.50 16.65 39.13
C PRO A 293 -1.24 16.70 38.25
N LEU A 294 -1.32 17.28 37.05
CA LEU A 294 -0.16 17.43 36.17
C LEU A 294 0.80 18.50 36.69
N GLU A 295 0.31 19.62 37.23
CA GLU A 295 1.13 20.63 37.91
C GLU A 295 1.91 20.04 39.09
N ASP A 296 1.27 19.20 39.90
CA ASP A 296 1.93 18.53 41.03
C ASP A 296 3.11 17.66 40.54
N LEU A 297 2.92 16.90 39.45
CA LEU A 297 3.97 16.08 38.84
C LEU A 297 5.08 16.92 38.17
N VAL A 298 4.71 17.98 37.44
CA VAL A 298 5.65 18.93 36.83
C VAL A 298 6.53 19.58 37.90
N LEU A 299 5.93 20.02 39.02
CA LEU A 299 6.67 20.61 40.14
C LEU A 299 7.64 19.61 40.76
N TYR A 300 7.25 18.35 40.88
CA TYR A 300 8.12 17.28 41.40
C TYR A 300 9.37 17.08 40.52
N TYR A 301 9.21 17.11 39.20
CA TYR A 301 10.30 16.90 38.24
C TYR A 301 11.04 18.18 37.83
N ARG A 302 10.55 19.37 38.17
CA ARG A 302 11.15 20.66 37.77
C ARG A 302 12.62 20.79 38.16
N SER A 303 13.00 20.35 39.35
CA SER A 303 14.41 20.36 39.81
C SER A 303 15.20 19.09 39.45
N ARG A 304 14.55 18.11 38.80
CA ARG A 304 15.09 16.78 38.51
C ARG A 304 15.37 16.55 37.02
N GLY A 305 15.19 17.57 36.18
CA GLY A 305 15.39 17.47 34.72
C GLY A 305 14.09 17.51 33.90
N GLY A 306 12.95 17.79 34.53
CA GLY A 306 11.67 18.05 33.85
C GLY A 306 11.12 16.83 33.11
N LEU A 307 10.47 17.07 31.97
CA LEU A 307 9.80 16.04 31.17
C LEU A 307 10.73 14.88 30.77
N SER A 308 11.98 15.16 30.40
CA SER A 308 12.95 14.12 29.99
C SER A 308 13.30 13.18 31.15
N ALA A 309 13.54 13.71 32.34
CA ALA A 309 13.81 12.90 33.53
C ALA A 309 12.60 12.05 33.93
N PHE A 310 11.39 12.63 33.90
CA PHE A 310 10.15 11.89 34.10
C PHE A 310 10.01 10.74 33.10
N SER A 311 10.19 11.02 31.80
CA SER A 311 10.07 10.02 30.75
C SER A 311 11.06 8.87 30.95
N LEU A 312 12.30 9.17 31.35
CA LEU A 312 13.34 8.17 31.59
C LEU A 312 13.04 7.32 32.82
N GLU A 313 12.73 7.93 33.96
CA GLU A 313 12.38 7.20 35.20
C GLU A 313 11.14 6.33 35.01
N TYR A 314 10.14 6.82 34.26
CA TYR A 314 8.92 6.07 33.95
C TYR A 314 9.23 4.84 33.09
N ARG A 315 10.02 4.99 32.02
CA ARG A 315 10.44 3.89 31.13
C ARG A 315 11.32 2.87 31.84
N ASN A 316 12.19 3.31 32.74
CA ASN A 316 13.09 2.43 33.47
C ASN A 316 12.43 1.69 34.64
N ALA A 317 11.17 2.02 34.97
CA ALA A 317 10.52 1.59 36.21
C ALA A 317 11.30 1.98 37.49
N GLU A 318 11.99 3.12 37.46
CA GLU A 318 12.86 3.61 38.54
C GLU A 318 12.22 4.75 39.36
N MET A 319 10.96 5.07 39.07
CA MET A 319 10.26 6.17 39.72
C MET A 319 10.11 5.94 41.24
N SER A 320 10.28 6.99 42.03
CA SER A 320 10.10 6.91 43.48
C SER A 320 8.64 6.60 43.87
N GLU A 321 8.38 6.21 45.12
CA GLU A 321 7.01 6.00 45.61
C GLU A 321 6.15 7.26 45.49
N GLU A 322 6.69 8.42 45.84
CA GLU A 322 6.00 9.72 45.71
C GLU A 322 5.69 10.05 44.24
N GLY A 323 6.65 9.83 43.34
CA GLY A 323 6.44 9.99 41.90
C GLY A 323 5.32 9.08 41.38
N HIS A 324 5.33 7.81 41.78
CA HIS A 324 4.28 6.84 41.43
C HIS A 324 2.90 7.27 41.93
N GLN A 325 2.79 7.79 43.15
CA GLN A 325 1.52 8.28 43.70
C GLN A 325 0.98 9.47 42.89
N LEU A 326 1.84 10.43 42.54
CA LEU A 326 1.48 11.58 41.70
C LEU A 326 1.03 11.13 40.31
N LEU A 327 1.80 10.23 39.69
CA LEU A 327 1.51 9.68 38.37
C LEU A 327 0.18 8.92 38.35
N ASN A 328 -0.08 8.05 39.33
CA ASN A 328 -1.33 7.30 39.42
C ASN A 328 -2.57 8.21 39.58
N LYS A 329 -2.44 9.27 40.38
CA LYS A 329 -3.49 10.29 40.54
C LYS A 329 -3.76 11.01 39.21
N LEU A 330 -2.69 11.39 38.49
CA LEU A 330 -2.78 12.03 37.18
C LEU A 330 -3.42 11.10 36.14
N PHE A 331 -2.91 9.87 35.99
CA PHE A 331 -3.44 8.87 35.05
C PHE A 331 -4.92 8.59 35.28
N SER A 332 -5.33 8.42 36.54
CA SER A 332 -6.74 8.19 36.88
C SER A 332 -7.61 9.34 36.37
N LYS A 333 -7.14 10.59 36.54
CA LYS A 333 -7.86 11.77 36.08
C LYS A 333 -7.85 11.93 34.56
N LEU A 334 -6.73 11.63 33.89
CA LEU A 334 -6.62 11.64 32.43
C LEU A 334 -7.54 10.61 31.79
N LYS A 335 -7.46 9.35 32.23
CA LYS A 335 -8.34 8.26 31.75
C LYS A 335 -9.80 8.66 31.90
N GLN A 336 -10.21 9.15 33.08
CA GLN A 336 -11.56 9.66 33.31
C GLN A 336 -11.94 10.77 32.32
N THR A 337 -11.07 11.74 32.13
CA THR A 337 -11.33 12.90 31.27
C THR A 337 -11.48 12.48 29.80
N ILE A 338 -10.59 11.63 29.29
CA ILE A 338 -10.62 11.17 27.89
C ILE A 338 -11.95 10.47 27.57
N TRP A 339 -12.35 9.49 28.38
CA TRP A 339 -13.58 8.73 28.07
C TRP A 339 -14.86 9.55 28.31
N SER A 340 -14.89 10.40 29.35
CA SER A 340 -16.12 11.14 29.72
C SER A 340 -16.29 12.48 29.00
N GLN A 341 -15.26 12.95 28.29
CA GLN A 341 -15.29 14.20 27.53
C GLN A 341 -15.17 13.93 26.02
N PRO A 342 -13.98 13.92 25.37
CA PRO A 342 -13.91 13.86 23.93
C PRO A 342 -14.46 12.55 23.36
N VAL A 343 -14.30 11.39 24.01
CA VAL A 343 -14.88 10.13 23.51
C VAL A 343 -16.41 10.15 23.56
N LYS A 344 -16.99 10.64 24.66
CA LYS A 344 -18.45 10.70 24.82
C LYS A 344 -19.12 11.74 23.91
N TYR A 345 -18.46 12.87 23.63
CA TYR A 345 -19.05 14.03 22.94
C TYR A 345 -18.46 14.31 21.55
N ALA A 346 -17.52 13.51 21.06
CA ALA A 346 -17.09 13.58 19.67
C ALA A 346 -18.14 12.95 18.76
N GLY A 347 -18.68 13.76 17.83
CA GLY A 347 -19.65 13.32 16.84
C GLY A 347 -21.01 14.04 16.83
N GLY A 348 -21.25 14.98 17.75
CA GLY A 348 -22.38 15.93 17.63
C GLY A 348 -23.73 15.47 18.18
N GLY A 349 -23.74 14.66 19.25
CA GLY A 349 -24.96 14.27 19.98
C GLY A 349 -25.14 12.74 20.10
N GLU A 350 -26.19 12.29 20.78
CA GLU A 350 -26.46 10.85 21.05
C GLU A 350 -26.67 10.01 19.77
N ALA A 351 -27.01 10.64 18.64
CA ALA A 351 -27.32 9.94 17.38
C ALA A 351 -26.10 9.63 16.47
N PHE A 352 -24.92 10.21 16.75
CA PHE A 352 -23.71 10.08 15.91
C PHE A 352 -22.44 9.98 16.76
N SER A 353 -22.31 8.95 17.62
CA SER A 353 -21.06 8.75 18.37
C SER A 353 -19.96 8.20 17.46
N VAL A 354 -18.91 8.98 17.17
CA VAL A 354 -17.75 8.54 16.37
C VAL A 354 -16.85 7.59 17.17
N PHE A 355 -16.86 7.71 18.50
CA PHE A 355 -16.08 6.89 19.40
C PHE A 355 -16.97 6.24 20.46
N GLN A 356 -16.54 5.10 20.98
CA GLN A 356 -17.16 4.44 22.14
C GLN A 356 -16.10 4.12 23.19
N TYR A 357 -16.53 3.86 24.42
CA TYR A 357 -15.63 3.47 25.52
C TYR A 357 -16.02 2.09 26.03
N ASP A 358 -15.10 1.13 25.92
CA ASP A 358 -15.22 -0.17 26.56
C ASP A 358 -14.66 -0.10 27.99
N LYS A 359 -15.56 -0.29 28.96
CA LYS A 359 -15.23 -0.26 30.39
C LYS A 359 -14.47 -1.50 30.86
N THR A 360 -14.67 -2.63 30.19
CA THR A 360 -14.08 -3.93 30.57
C THR A 360 -12.59 -3.90 30.27
N ASP A 361 -12.25 -3.64 29.01
CA ASP A 361 -10.86 -3.59 28.55
C ASP A 361 -10.19 -2.23 28.79
N LYS A 362 -10.96 -1.21 29.21
CA LYS A 362 -10.52 0.19 29.35
C LYS A 362 -9.91 0.70 28.05
N THR A 363 -10.63 0.52 26.94
CA THR A 363 -10.22 0.91 25.59
C THR A 363 -11.18 1.90 24.96
N VAL A 364 -10.67 2.73 24.05
CA VAL A 364 -11.49 3.55 23.15
C VAL A 364 -11.74 2.74 21.88
N LEU A 365 -13.00 2.63 21.48
CA LEU A 365 -13.39 1.98 20.23
C LEU A 365 -13.54 3.03 19.12
N VAL A 366 -12.95 2.74 17.97
CA VAL A 366 -12.94 3.56 16.76
C VAL A 366 -13.47 2.73 15.60
N GLY A 367 -14.21 3.31 14.65
CA GLY A 367 -14.56 2.63 13.40
C GLY A 367 -13.29 2.25 12.62
N SER A 368 -13.26 1.05 12.02
CA SER A 368 -12.10 0.59 11.22
C SER A 368 -11.78 1.49 10.04
N ASP A 369 -12.78 2.14 9.47
CA ASP A 369 -12.68 3.16 8.43
C ASP A 369 -11.91 4.41 8.93
N ILE A 370 -12.28 4.93 10.09
CA ILE A 370 -11.59 6.06 10.74
C ILE A 370 -10.18 5.66 11.16
N TRP A 371 -9.99 4.44 11.67
CA TRP A 371 -8.66 3.96 12.05
C TRP A 371 -7.72 3.82 10.84
N LYS A 372 -8.22 3.28 9.72
CA LYS A 372 -7.47 3.23 8.45
C LYS A 372 -7.06 4.63 8.00
N GLU A 373 -7.97 5.59 8.05
CA GLU A 373 -7.67 6.99 7.72
C GLU A 373 -6.58 7.57 8.63
N LEU A 374 -6.66 7.31 9.94
CA LEU A 374 -5.62 7.72 10.90
C LEU A 374 -4.27 7.05 10.62
N SER A 375 -4.23 5.81 10.14
CA SER A 375 -2.99 5.13 9.76
C SER A 375 -2.39 5.64 8.44
N LEU A 376 -3.23 6.07 7.48
CA LEU A 376 -2.79 6.54 6.17
C LEU A 376 -2.45 8.04 6.18
N MET A 377 -3.25 8.86 6.85
CA MET A 377 -3.11 10.32 6.92
C MET A 377 -2.61 10.82 8.28
N GLY A 378 -2.23 9.93 9.19
CA GLY A 378 -1.91 10.27 10.59
C GLY A 378 -0.88 11.39 10.76
N THR A 379 0.14 11.42 9.91
CA THR A 379 1.14 12.51 9.90
C THR A 379 0.49 13.88 9.66
N TRP A 380 -0.33 13.99 8.62
CA TRP A 380 -1.01 15.24 8.27
C TRP A 380 -2.03 15.64 9.34
N ILE A 381 -2.71 14.66 9.93
CA ILE A 381 -3.64 14.88 11.04
C ILE A 381 -2.90 15.41 12.27
N GLN A 382 -1.73 14.86 12.60
CA GLN A 382 -0.90 15.34 13.72
C GLN A 382 -0.53 16.81 13.51
N ASP A 383 0.03 17.18 12.35
CA ASP A 383 0.43 18.57 12.06
C ASP A 383 -0.78 19.53 12.10
N ALA A 384 -1.89 19.13 11.49
CA ALA A 384 -3.13 19.90 11.51
C ALA A 384 -3.68 20.10 12.93
N THR A 385 -3.61 19.06 13.79
CA THR A 385 -4.07 19.18 15.18
C THR A 385 -3.21 20.12 16.00
N ILE A 386 -1.88 20.17 15.77
CA ILE A 386 -0.98 21.12 16.46
C ILE A 386 -1.36 22.56 16.12
N LEU A 387 -1.49 22.89 14.83
CA LEU A 387 -1.84 24.23 14.40
C LEU A 387 -3.23 24.64 14.92
N ARG A 388 -4.24 23.78 14.75
CA ARG A 388 -5.61 24.05 15.23
C ARG A 388 -5.67 24.21 16.75
N TRP A 389 -4.82 23.49 17.49
CA TRP A 389 -4.71 23.60 18.94
C TRP A 389 -4.12 24.95 19.34
N ALA A 390 -3.06 25.37 18.67
CA ALA A 390 -2.44 26.66 18.88
C ALA A 390 -3.43 27.82 18.62
N GLU A 391 -4.12 27.81 17.48
CA GLU A 391 -5.15 28.81 17.13
C GLU A 391 -6.32 28.81 18.11
N LEU A 392 -6.75 27.62 18.56
CA LEU A 392 -7.79 27.51 19.58
C LEU A 392 -7.34 28.13 20.90
N THR A 393 -6.12 27.84 21.34
CA THR A 393 -5.55 28.37 22.59
C THR A 393 -5.41 29.88 22.53
N GLU A 394 -4.95 30.42 21.40
CA GLU A 394 -4.87 31.86 21.17
C GLU A 394 -6.26 32.52 21.28
N ARG A 395 -7.28 31.99 20.62
CA ARG A 395 -8.67 32.47 20.76
C ARG A 395 -9.19 32.41 22.19
N ILE A 396 -8.91 31.32 22.91
CA ILE A 396 -9.31 31.19 24.33
C ILE A 396 -8.65 32.27 25.19
N SER A 397 -7.42 32.69 24.85
CA SER A 397 -6.68 33.71 25.57
C SER A 397 -7.04 35.16 25.19
N GLU A 398 -7.85 35.37 24.14
CA GLU A 398 -8.10 36.69 23.54
C GLU A 398 -8.65 37.73 24.54
N LYS A 399 -9.48 37.29 25.49
CA LYS A 399 -10.09 38.15 26.52
C LYS A 399 -9.31 38.19 27.84
N ARG A 400 -8.10 37.60 27.89
CA ARG A 400 -7.26 37.60 29.08
C ARG A 400 -6.29 38.77 29.06
N GLU A 401 -5.75 39.11 30.23
CA GLU A 401 -4.77 40.20 30.40
C GLU A 401 -3.54 40.02 29.49
N THR A 402 -3.11 38.77 29.28
CA THR A 402 -2.05 38.43 28.33
C THR A 402 -2.58 37.46 27.29
N ARG A 403 -2.57 37.90 26.03
CA ARG A 403 -2.88 37.06 24.87
C ARG A 403 -1.70 36.15 24.59
N ILE A 404 -1.96 34.85 24.48
CA ILE A 404 -0.98 33.85 24.08
C ILE A 404 -1.02 33.71 22.57
N LYS A 405 0.12 33.90 21.89
CA LYS A 405 0.23 33.72 20.44
C LYS A 405 0.22 32.23 20.09
N ALA A 406 -0.35 31.88 18.94
CA ALA A 406 -0.28 30.51 18.42
C ALA A 406 1.17 29.98 18.37
N SER A 407 2.15 30.80 17.97
CA SER A 407 3.57 30.40 17.91
C SER A 407 4.09 29.85 19.25
N THR A 408 3.75 30.49 20.36
CA THR A 408 4.16 30.03 21.71
C THR A 408 3.59 28.65 22.03
N VAL A 409 2.35 28.38 21.61
CA VAL A 409 1.70 27.09 21.83
C VAL A 409 2.27 26.03 20.90
N ILE A 410 2.60 26.39 19.65
CA ILE A 410 3.29 25.50 18.70
C ILE A 410 4.64 25.07 19.29
N ASP A 411 5.44 26.00 19.82
CA ASP A 411 6.73 25.69 20.46
C ASP A 411 6.58 24.67 21.60
N CYS A 412 5.55 24.85 22.45
CA CYS A 412 5.20 23.87 23.47
C CYS A 412 4.82 22.50 22.87
N LEU A 413 3.93 22.49 21.88
CA LEU A 413 3.38 21.26 21.28
C LEU A 413 4.39 20.49 20.42
N LEU A 414 5.46 21.13 19.96
CA LEU A 414 6.59 20.52 19.26
C LEU A 414 7.67 19.96 20.20
N THR A 415 7.55 20.21 21.51
CA THR A 415 8.48 19.67 22.51
C THR A 415 8.32 18.15 22.58
N VAL A 416 9.44 17.43 22.46
CA VAL A 416 9.49 15.97 22.57
C VAL A 416 10.07 15.55 23.93
N PRO A 417 9.56 14.48 24.58
CA PRO A 417 10.05 14.06 25.90
C PRO A 417 11.53 13.64 25.89
N ILE A 418 11.98 13.04 24.79
CA ILE A 418 13.34 12.54 24.63
C ILE A 418 14.01 13.29 23.47
N THR A 419 15.14 13.93 23.75
CA THR A 419 15.92 14.65 22.73
C THR A 419 16.87 13.70 22.01
N GLN A 420 17.28 14.01 20.77
CA GLN A 420 18.28 13.22 20.03
C GLN A 420 19.59 12.99 20.82
N ARG A 421 19.93 13.86 21.78
CA ARG A 421 21.12 13.71 22.63
C ARG A 421 20.96 12.66 23.73
N ASP A 422 19.74 12.21 24.01
CA ASP A 422 19.44 11.22 25.05
C ASP A 422 19.59 9.78 24.52
N VAL A 423 20.83 9.46 24.13
CA VAL A 423 21.28 8.12 23.73
C VAL A 423 22.25 7.53 24.77
N GLY A 424 22.33 8.15 25.95
CA GLY A 424 23.38 7.91 26.94
C GLY A 424 23.42 6.49 27.48
N ALA A 425 22.25 5.88 27.72
CA ALA A 425 22.15 4.49 28.19
C ALA A 425 22.71 3.51 27.15
N ALA A 426 22.25 3.60 25.90
CA ALA A 426 22.74 2.77 24.81
C ALA A 426 24.25 2.98 24.60
N LYS A 427 24.72 4.24 24.58
CA LYS A 427 26.13 4.58 24.42
C LYS A 427 26.99 3.99 25.54
N LYS A 428 26.56 4.14 26.79
CA LYS A 428 27.24 3.58 27.97
C LYS A 428 27.34 2.06 27.86
N PHE A 429 26.27 1.38 27.48
CA PHE A 429 26.28 -0.07 27.28
C PHE A 429 27.24 -0.49 26.15
N TYR A 430 27.12 0.08 24.96
CA TYR A 430 27.96 -0.30 23.83
C TYR A 430 29.44 0.03 24.07
N ASP A 431 29.76 1.05 24.87
CA ASP A 431 31.14 1.34 25.29
C ASP A 431 31.77 0.21 26.13
N THR A 432 30.96 -0.60 26.84
CA THR A 432 31.46 -1.76 27.60
C THR A 432 31.83 -2.97 26.72
N LEU A 433 31.28 -3.05 25.50
CA LEU A 433 31.55 -4.17 24.59
C LEU A 433 32.94 -4.03 23.96
N LYS A 434 33.83 -5.01 24.20
CA LYS A 434 35.18 -5.03 23.61
C LYS A 434 35.13 -5.32 22.11
N ASP A 435 34.32 -6.31 21.73
CA ASP A 435 34.11 -6.70 20.34
C ASP A 435 32.72 -6.27 19.90
N LYS A 436 32.65 -5.22 19.08
CA LYS A 436 31.40 -4.75 18.46
C LYS A 436 31.51 -4.88 16.95
N ARG A 437 30.38 -5.09 16.28
CA ARG A 437 30.23 -5.12 14.84
C ARG A 437 29.32 -3.99 14.41
N CYS A 438 29.59 -3.44 13.23
CA CYS A 438 28.69 -2.50 12.62
C CYS A 438 27.41 -3.22 12.22
N VAL A 439 26.27 -2.78 12.76
CA VAL A 439 24.97 -3.43 12.53
C VAL A 439 24.69 -3.62 11.04
N TRP A 440 25.00 -2.63 10.20
CA TRP A 440 24.76 -2.71 8.76
C TRP A 440 25.85 -3.45 8.00
N SER A 441 27.13 -3.17 8.25
CA SER A 441 28.25 -3.68 7.43
C SER A 441 28.93 -4.95 7.90
N ASP A 442 28.52 -5.49 9.05
CA ASP A 442 29.16 -6.60 9.77
C ASP A 442 30.63 -6.40 10.15
N ASN A 443 31.23 -5.31 9.70
CA ASN A 443 32.61 -4.98 10.00
C ASN A 443 32.80 -4.80 11.51
N SER A 444 33.82 -5.45 12.06
CA SER A 444 34.30 -5.16 13.40
C SER A 444 34.58 -3.66 13.58
N ILE A 445 34.13 -3.14 14.72
CA ILE A 445 34.32 -1.78 15.23
C ILE A 445 35.46 -1.85 16.24
N THR A 446 36.65 -1.43 15.82
CA THR A 446 37.86 -1.34 16.66
C THR A 446 38.11 0.06 17.19
N ASP A 447 37.49 1.08 16.58
CA ASP A 447 37.71 2.50 16.81
C ASP A 447 36.39 3.25 17.16
N LYS A 448 36.32 4.54 16.83
CA LYS A 448 35.12 5.39 16.97
C LYS A 448 33.92 4.81 16.21
N TYR A 449 32.76 4.85 16.86
CA TYR A 449 31.47 4.46 16.30
C TYR A 449 30.40 5.49 16.67
N ASP A 450 29.31 5.47 15.92
CA ASP A 450 28.10 6.24 16.20
C ASP A 450 26.95 5.27 16.50
N LEU A 451 25.94 5.78 17.21
CA LEU A 451 24.66 5.08 17.36
C LEU A 451 23.80 5.47 16.17
N ASP A 452 23.52 4.49 15.32
CA ASP A 452 22.56 4.65 14.24
C ASP A 452 21.15 4.52 14.79
N HIS A 453 20.31 5.48 14.39
CA HIS A 453 18.86 5.36 14.49
C HIS A 453 18.39 4.53 13.30
N ALA A 454 18.08 3.26 13.54
CA ALA A 454 17.72 2.32 12.48
C ALA A 454 16.55 2.87 11.64
N ILE A 455 15.53 3.40 12.32
CA ILE A 455 14.58 4.36 11.80
C ILE A 455 15.00 5.78 12.27
N PRO A 456 15.35 6.71 11.36
CA PRO A 456 15.86 8.02 11.71
C PRO A 456 15.00 8.82 12.71
N PHE A 457 15.68 9.51 13.65
CA PHE A 457 15.01 10.38 14.62
C PHE A 457 14.25 11.54 13.94
N SER A 458 14.69 11.99 12.78
CA SER A 458 13.99 12.98 11.95
C SER A 458 12.57 12.53 11.58
N LEU A 459 12.35 11.23 11.38
CA LEU A 459 11.08 10.62 10.96
C LEU A 459 10.19 10.22 12.15
N TRP A 460 10.74 9.54 13.15
CA TRP A 460 9.96 8.91 14.23
C TRP A 460 10.14 9.56 15.61
N LYS A 461 11.12 10.46 15.78
CA LYS A 461 11.48 11.04 17.09
C LYS A 461 11.72 9.96 18.17
N ASN A 462 12.22 8.80 17.75
CA ASN A 462 12.32 7.60 18.57
C ASN A 462 13.77 7.29 18.97
N ASN A 463 14.03 7.23 20.28
CA ASN A 463 15.30 6.84 20.89
C ASN A 463 15.17 5.58 21.76
N ASP A 464 14.17 4.75 21.50
CA ASP A 464 14.02 3.47 22.15
C ASP A 464 15.25 2.58 21.88
N LEU A 465 15.63 1.75 22.85
CA LEU A 465 16.85 0.95 22.82
C LEU A 465 16.88 0.01 21.61
N TRP A 466 15.74 -0.53 21.18
CA TRP A 466 15.64 -1.37 19.99
C TRP A 466 15.97 -0.60 18.70
N ASN A 467 15.82 0.73 18.66
CA ASN A 467 16.09 1.56 17.50
C ASN A 467 17.54 2.10 17.46
N LEU A 468 18.34 1.88 18.51
CA LEU A 468 19.69 2.42 18.66
C LEU A 468 20.75 1.32 18.53
N LEU A 469 21.41 1.26 17.38
CA LEU A 469 22.34 0.17 17.02
C LEU A 469 23.74 0.72 16.69
N PRO A 470 24.82 -0.02 17.00
CA PRO A 470 26.17 0.49 16.81
C PRO A 470 26.57 0.42 15.32
N ALA A 471 27.00 1.54 14.76
CA ALA A 471 27.44 1.63 13.37
C ALA A 471 28.79 2.35 13.26
N LYS A 472 29.60 1.94 12.27
CA LYS A 472 30.80 2.71 11.92
C LYS A 472 30.39 4.11 11.49
N SER A 473 31.13 5.13 11.93
CA SER A 473 30.75 6.53 11.64
C SER A 473 30.59 6.80 10.14
N THR A 474 31.44 6.22 9.29
CA THR A 474 31.33 6.36 7.83
C THR A 474 30.07 5.74 7.26
N VAL A 475 29.66 4.58 7.79
CA VAL A 475 28.43 3.88 7.39
C VAL A 475 27.20 4.66 7.87
N ASN A 476 27.20 5.09 9.13
CA ASN A 476 26.14 5.90 9.73
C ASN A 476 25.94 7.22 8.96
N SER A 477 27.04 7.91 8.64
CA SER A 477 26.99 9.18 7.90
C SER A 477 26.50 9.01 6.47
N ASN A 478 26.79 7.87 5.84
CA ASN A 478 26.33 7.58 4.48
C ASN A 478 24.86 7.17 4.44
N LYS A 479 24.38 6.43 5.45
CA LYS A 479 22.95 6.16 5.65
C LYS A 479 22.20 7.46 5.92
N SER A 480 22.69 8.29 6.84
CA SER A 480 22.05 9.57 7.21
C SER A 480 20.55 9.37 7.53
N ASP A 481 19.67 10.19 6.97
CA ASP A 481 18.21 10.10 7.13
C ASP A 481 17.53 9.07 6.18
N LYS A 482 18.30 8.23 5.48
CA LYS A 482 17.76 7.18 4.61
C LYS A 482 17.42 5.92 5.40
N LEU A 483 16.55 5.08 4.81
CA LEU A 483 16.12 3.82 5.40
C LEU A 483 16.82 2.62 4.74
N PRO A 484 17.31 1.62 5.51
CA PRO A 484 17.96 0.45 4.93
C PRO A 484 16.99 -0.31 4.00
N THR A 485 17.49 -0.87 2.90
CA THR A 485 16.71 -1.75 2.00
C THR A 485 16.20 -2.99 2.73
N GLN A 486 15.09 -3.58 2.25
CA GLN A 486 14.50 -4.78 2.84
C GLN A 486 15.52 -5.92 2.89
N ALA A 487 16.21 -6.16 1.77
CA ALA A 487 17.25 -7.18 1.66
C ALA A 487 18.37 -6.98 2.70
N LEU A 488 18.78 -5.73 2.94
CA LEU A 488 19.77 -5.41 3.97
C LEU A 488 19.23 -5.64 5.39
N VAL A 489 17.99 -5.24 5.69
CA VAL A 489 17.40 -5.50 7.01
C VAL A 489 17.35 -7.00 7.27
N GLN A 490 16.89 -7.79 6.30
CA GLN A 490 16.80 -9.26 6.41
C GLN A 490 18.17 -9.91 6.58
N SER A 491 19.18 -9.53 5.79
CA SER A 491 20.52 -10.11 5.91
C SER A 491 21.22 -9.75 7.22
N ARG A 492 20.74 -8.72 7.93
CA ARG A 492 21.27 -8.28 9.23
C ARG A 492 20.41 -8.70 10.42
N LYS A 493 19.40 -9.56 10.22
CA LYS A 493 18.49 -10.03 11.27
C LYS A 493 19.21 -10.52 12.52
N ASP A 494 20.11 -11.49 12.37
CA ASP A 494 20.78 -12.12 13.51
C ASP A 494 21.61 -11.09 14.30
N CYS A 495 22.35 -10.23 13.60
CA CYS A 495 23.12 -9.17 14.23
C CYS A 495 22.26 -8.15 14.99
N ILE A 496 21.09 -7.80 14.46
CA ILE A 496 20.15 -6.86 15.12
C ILE A 496 19.58 -7.52 16.37
N VAL A 497 19.12 -8.77 16.25
CA VAL A 497 18.53 -9.55 17.35
C VAL A 497 19.56 -9.79 18.46
N ASP A 498 20.82 -10.10 18.12
CA ASP A 498 21.89 -10.24 19.11
C ASP A 498 22.08 -8.96 19.93
N TYR A 499 22.05 -7.78 19.29
CA TYR A 499 22.13 -6.52 20.02
C TYR A 499 20.90 -6.24 20.88
N TRP A 500 19.72 -6.62 20.42
CA TRP A 500 18.51 -6.54 21.22
C TRP A 500 18.54 -7.44 22.43
N ASN A 501 19.02 -8.68 22.30
CA ASN A 501 19.23 -9.58 23.43
C ASN A 501 20.16 -8.95 24.47
N CYS A 502 21.32 -8.44 24.06
CA CYS A 502 22.24 -7.83 25.01
C CYS A 502 21.69 -6.54 25.64
N MET A 503 20.88 -5.77 24.91
CA MET A 503 20.19 -4.59 25.46
C MET A 503 19.12 -4.98 26.46
N ASN A 504 18.35 -6.03 26.18
CA ASN A 504 17.36 -6.56 27.10
C ASN A 504 18.02 -7.09 28.38
N ASP A 505 19.15 -7.80 28.27
CA ASP A 505 19.91 -8.26 29.43
C ASP A 505 20.44 -7.10 30.29
N ALA A 506 20.88 -6.00 29.66
CA ALA A 506 21.43 -4.85 30.37
C ALA A 506 20.36 -3.93 30.97
N TYR A 507 19.20 -3.80 30.31
CA TYR A 507 18.12 -2.88 30.67
C TYR A 507 16.74 -3.52 30.49
N PRO A 508 16.42 -4.62 31.18
CA PRO A 508 15.23 -5.43 30.88
C PRO A 508 13.94 -4.63 31.00
N ALA A 509 13.72 -3.95 32.13
CA ALA A 509 12.49 -3.18 32.35
C ALA A 509 12.23 -2.12 31.26
N ARG A 510 13.28 -1.41 30.83
CA ARG A 510 13.17 -0.39 29.78
C ARG A 510 12.97 -1.02 28.41
N PHE A 511 13.79 -2.00 28.06
CA PHE A 511 13.76 -2.63 26.75
C PHE A 511 12.43 -3.33 26.51
N GLU A 512 11.95 -4.11 27.48
CA GLU A 512 10.63 -4.78 27.44
C GLU A 512 9.50 -3.77 27.25
N TYR A 513 9.49 -2.68 28.03
CA TYR A 513 8.47 -1.64 27.91
C TYR A 513 8.46 -0.96 26.52
N GLU A 514 9.64 -0.61 26.00
CA GLU A 514 9.78 0.04 24.70
C GLU A 514 9.43 -0.93 23.55
N ALA A 515 9.84 -2.19 23.64
CA ALA A 515 9.54 -3.21 22.65
C ALA A 515 8.05 -3.61 22.68
N GLU A 516 7.45 -3.84 23.85
CA GLU A 516 6.04 -4.21 24.00
C GLU A 516 5.11 -3.13 23.44
N LYS A 517 5.45 -1.84 23.64
CA LYS A 517 4.73 -0.73 23.01
C LYS A 517 4.77 -0.75 21.50
N PHE A 518 5.85 -1.28 20.93
CA PHE A 518 6.04 -1.34 19.50
C PHE A 518 5.38 -2.58 18.88
N VAL A 519 5.50 -3.76 19.52
CA VAL A 519 4.95 -5.03 19.03
C VAL A 519 3.51 -5.32 19.46
N GLY A 520 2.98 -4.59 20.45
CA GLY A 520 1.65 -4.78 21.03
C GLY A 520 1.70 -5.36 22.46
N ILE A 521 0.71 -4.98 23.27
CA ILE A 521 0.60 -5.42 24.68
C ILE A 521 0.45 -6.94 24.75
N GLY A 522 1.28 -7.59 25.58
CA GLY A 522 1.32 -9.03 25.75
C GLY A 522 1.98 -9.79 24.60
N ALA A 523 2.49 -9.10 23.57
CA ALA A 523 3.15 -9.73 22.43
C ALA A 523 4.66 -9.91 22.64
N PHE A 524 5.25 -9.26 23.65
CA PHE A 524 6.61 -9.49 24.11
C PHE A 524 6.64 -10.71 25.04
N ASP A 525 6.44 -11.91 24.48
CA ASP A 525 6.54 -13.16 25.23
C ASP A 525 7.94 -13.78 25.09
N SER A 526 8.40 -14.48 26.14
CA SER A 526 9.74 -15.07 26.18
C SER A 526 9.99 -16.17 25.15
N SER A 527 8.97 -16.62 24.41
CA SER A 527 9.08 -17.71 23.46
C SER A 527 9.42 -17.25 22.04
N ASN A 528 9.12 -15.99 21.69
CA ASN A 528 9.25 -15.52 20.31
C ASN A 528 9.33 -13.99 20.14
N TRP A 529 9.63 -13.22 21.20
CA TRP A 529 9.66 -11.76 21.10
C TRP A 529 10.67 -11.26 20.07
N GLU A 530 11.79 -11.95 19.86
CA GLU A 530 12.86 -11.56 18.93
C GLU A 530 12.33 -11.50 17.49
N ASN A 531 11.63 -12.55 17.07
CA ASN A 531 11.05 -12.61 15.72
C ASN A 531 9.90 -11.62 15.56
N ARG A 532 9.07 -11.43 16.61
CA ARG A 532 7.96 -10.46 16.57
C ARG A 532 8.47 -9.02 16.50
N LEU A 533 9.47 -8.68 17.30
CA LEU A 533 10.11 -7.38 17.29
C LEU A 533 10.80 -7.14 15.95
N PHE A 534 11.51 -8.14 15.42
CA PHE A 534 12.17 -8.03 14.12
C PHE A 534 11.18 -7.85 12.98
N ALA A 535 10.11 -8.65 12.95
CA ALA A 535 9.06 -8.53 11.93
C ALA A 535 8.39 -7.15 11.98
N THR A 536 8.06 -6.65 13.17
CA THR A 536 7.44 -5.33 13.36
C THR A 536 8.40 -4.20 12.98
N PHE A 537 9.69 -4.34 13.30
CA PHE A 537 10.74 -3.42 12.89
C PHE A 537 10.89 -3.37 11.36
N ALA A 538 10.98 -4.52 10.70
CA ALA A 538 11.09 -4.60 9.25
C ALA A 538 9.84 -4.01 8.56
N GLU A 539 8.64 -4.34 9.05
CA GLU A 539 7.37 -3.76 8.60
C GLU A 539 7.37 -2.23 8.74
N ALA A 540 7.82 -1.69 9.88
CA ALA A 540 7.90 -0.26 10.12
C ALA A 540 8.87 0.46 9.17
N VAL A 541 10.02 -0.14 8.85
CA VAL A 541 10.97 0.42 7.88
C VAL A 541 10.32 0.52 6.50
N GLU A 542 9.62 -0.52 6.04
CA GLU A 542 8.95 -0.53 4.73
C GLU A 542 7.80 0.49 4.67
N ILE A 543 6.91 0.47 5.65
CA ILE A 543 5.76 1.39 5.71
C ILE A 543 6.24 2.83 5.76
N THR A 544 7.26 3.13 6.57
CA THR A 544 7.80 4.49 6.67
C THR A 544 8.41 4.94 5.35
N ALA A 545 9.15 4.08 4.64
CA ALA A 545 9.73 4.42 3.34
C ALA A 545 8.65 4.78 2.31
N ILE A 546 7.58 3.98 2.22
CA ILE A 546 6.47 4.21 1.28
C ILE A 546 5.69 5.47 1.64
N GLN A 547 5.26 5.59 2.90
CA GLN A 547 4.39 6.70 3.33
C GLN A 547 5.10 8.05 3.36
N ARG A 548 6.42 8.07 3.61
CA ARG A 548 7.21 9.31 3.69
C ARG A 548 8.03 9.60 2.43
N GLY A 549 8.03 8.70 1.44
CA GLY A 549 8.83 8.84 0.22
C GLY A 549 10.33 8.93 0.52
N VAL A 550 10.82 8.20 1.53
CA VAL A 550 12.22 8.27 1.98
C VAL A 550 13.09 7.33 1.15
N ASP A 551 14.22 7.84 0.68
CA ASP A 551 15.20 7.07 -0.08
C ASP A 551 15.63 5.79 0.65
N ARG A 552 15.76 4.71 -0.12
CA ARG A 552 16.33 3.45 0.36
C ARG A 552 17.85 3.48 0.28
N TRP A 553 18.48 2.87 1.27
CA TRP A 553 19.93 2.80 1.41
C TRP A 553 20.41 1.36 1.49
N SER A 554 21.47 1.08 0.72
CA SER A 554 22.24 -0.15 0.79
C SER A 554 23.70 0.20 1.06
N ILE A 555 24.44 -0.74 1.63
CA ILE A 555 25.86 -0.55 1.94
C ILE A 555 26.65 -0.23 0.66
N PRO A 556 27.38 0.89 0.61
CA PRO A 556 28.28 1.19 -0.50
C PRO A 556 29.33 0.09 -0.67
N VAL A 557 29.64 -0.26 -1.91
CA VAL A 557 30.56 -1.36 -2.28
C VAL A 557 31.92 -1.27 -1.55
N ALA A 558 32.41 -0.06 -1.28
CA ALA A 558 33.70 0.17 -0.61
C ALA A 558 33.72 -0.12 0.91
N ALA A 559 32.56 -0.29 1.55
CA ALA A 559 32.45 -0.50 3.00
C ALA A 559 32.14 -1.95 3.40
N ARG A 560 32.05 -2.89 2.45
CA ARG A 560 31.85 -4.32 2.74
C ARG A 560 33.20 -4.97 3.06
N LYS A 561 33.40 -5.54 4.26
CA LYS A 561 34.38 -6.64 4.35
C LYS A 561 33.76 -7.86 3.67
N PRO A 562 34.55 -8.67 2.97
CA PRO A 562 34.06 -9.92 2.43
C PRO A 562 33.65 -10.80 3.61
N VAL A 563 32.34 -11.04 3.73
CA VAL A 563 31.82 -12.17 4.48
C VAL A 563 32.29 -13.41 3.73
N ARG A 564 32.96 -14.34 4.43
CA ARG A 564 33.33 -15.62 3.81
C ARG A 564 32.04 -16.35 3.49
N GLY A 565 31.74 -16.50 2.19
CA GLY A 565 30.60 -17.27 1.69
C GLY A 565 29.39 -16.45 1.23
N GLU A 566 29.56 -15.19 0.78
CA GLU A 566 28.48 -14.46 0.08
C GLU A 566 28.83 -14.10 -1.39
N PRO A 567 27.81 -14.07 -2.27
CA PRO A 567 27.96 -14.15 -3.71
C PRO A 567 28.60 -12.96 -4.48
N LYS A 568 29.76 -13.15 -5.12
CA LYS A 568 30.57 -12.25 -5.97
C LYS A 568 30.03 -12.02 -7.41
N LEU A 569 28.73 -11.85 -7.62
CA LEU A 569 28.28 -11.25 -8.89
C LEU A 569 28.10 -9.76 -8.71
N ARG A 570 29.05 -9.00 -9.22
CA ARG A 570 28.94 -7.55 -9.31
C ARG A 570 28.29 -7.17 -10.63
N ILE A 571 26.96 -7.05 -10.62
CA ILE A 571 26.19 -6.54 -11.76
C ILE A 571 26.55 -5.06 -11.97
N VAL A 572 26.99 -4.72 -13.18
CA VAL A 572 27.25 -3.37 -13.66
C VAL A 572 26.05 -2.97 -14.51
N TYR A 573 25.21 -2.08 -13.97
CA TYR A 573 23.97 -1.61 -14.61
C TYR A 573 24.19 -0.53 -15.69
N GLU A 574 25.41 -0.03 -15.85
CA GLU A 574 25.80 0.94 -16.88
C GLU A 574 26.58 0.25 -18.02
N GLU A 575 26.51 0.76 -19.26
CA GLU A 575 27.38 0.29 -20.34
C GLU A 575 28.86 0.45 -19.93
N PRO A 576 29.63 -0.64 -19.80
CA PRO A 576 31.02 -0.55 -19.37
C PRO A 576 31.87 0.16 -20.43
N ASP A 577 32.96 0.78 -20.01
CA ASP A 577 34.00 1.28 -20.93
C ASP A 577 34.36 0.18 -21.95
N PRO A 578 34.38 0.47 -23.27
CA PRO A 578 34.80 -0.48 -24.29
C PRO A 578 36.12 -1.21 -23.99
N SER A 579 37.04 -0.57 -23.25
CA SER A 579 38.32 -1.18 -22.82
C SER A 579 38.16 -2.30 -21.78
N ALA A 580 37.05 -2.32 -21.05
CA ALA A 580 36.71 -3.30 -20.02
C ALA A 580 35.96 -4.52 -20.56
N MET A 581 35.21 -4.34 -21.64
CA MET A 581 34.41 -5.39 -22.29
C MET A 581 35.30 -6.54 -22.74
N TYR A 582 35.03 -7.74 -22.25
CA TYR A 582 35.83 -8.96 -22.50
C TYR A 582 37.30 -8.86 -22.06
N ALA A 583 37.65 -7.84 -21.27
CA ALA A 583 38.89 -7.79 -20.50
C ALA A 583 38.64 -8.23 -19.05
N ARG A 584 37.52 -7.79 -18.45
CA ARG A 584 37.07 -8.19 -17.10
C ARG A 584 35.55 -8.37 -16.94
N VAL A 585 34.75 -7.85 -17.88
CA VAL A 585 33.28 -7.98 -17.86
C VAL A 585 32.73 -8.73 -19.08
N VAL A 586 31.62 -9.44 -18.90
CA VAL A 586 30.84 -10.11 -19.96
C VAL A 586 29.35 -9.78 -19.80
N PRO A 587 28.51 -9.89 -20.85
CA PRO A 587 27.08 -9.66 -20.72
C PRO A 587 26.40 -10.68 -19.80
N LEU A 588 25.42 -10.21 -19.03
CA LEU A 588 24.48 -11.00 -18.26
C LEU A 588 23.16 -11.07 -19.04
N TYR A 589 22.60 -12.26 -19.21
CA TYR A 589 21.31 -12.46 -19.88
C TYR A 589 20.24 -12.90 -18.87
N SER A 590 18.99 -12.48 -19.13
CA SER A 590 17.78 -12.90 -18.40
C SER A 590 17.47 -14.39 -18.47
N LEU A 591 18.26 -15.13 -19.26
CA LEU A 591 18.11 -16.56 -19.47
C LEU A 591 18.30 -17.33 -18.16
N GLN A 592 17.23 -18.00 -17.73
CA GLN A 592 17.25 -19.05 -16.71
C GLN A 592 17.18 -20.41 -17.40
N ALA A 593 18.31 -21.10 -17.47
CA ALA A 593 18.35 -22.42 -18.07
C ALA A 593 17.96 -23.49 -17.03
N ALA A 594 16.91 -24.25 -17.31
CA ALA A 594 16.52 -25.33 -16.41
C ALA A 594 17.59 -26.43 -16.41
N ALA A 595 18.04 -26.80 -15.22
CA ALA A 595 18.62 -28.11 -14.99
C ALA A 595 17.53 -29.20 -15.06
N GLY A 596 16.22 -28.93 -14.95
CA GLY A 596 15.19 -29.95 -15.19
C GLY A 596 14.92 -30.28 -16.67
N ALA A 597 13.71 -30.75 -16.97
CA ALA A 597 13.13 -30.68 -18.31
C ALA A 597 12.87 -29.19 -18.62
N PHE A 598 13.24 -28.75 -19.83
CA PHE A 598 13.35 -27.38 -20.33
C PHE A 598 12.53 -26.29 -19.59
N SER A 599 13.16 -25.13 -19.31
CA SER A 599 12.52 -23.99 -18.63
C SER A 599 11.38 -23.39 -19.45
N GLY A 600 10.40 -22.72 -18.84
CA GLY A 600 9.25 -22.05 -19.51
C GLY A 600 9.63 -21.04 -20.62
N VAL A 601 8.65 -20.56 -21.41
CA VAL A 601 8.90 -19.53 -22.45
C VAL A 601 9.52 -18.27 -21.83
N GLN A 602 10.72 -17.91 -22.27
CA GLN A 602 11.47 -16.74 -21.81
C GLN A 602 11.86 -15.84 -22.99
N GLU A 603 11.67 -14.52 -22.83
CA GLU A 603 12.34 -13.52 -23.65
C GLU A 603 13.77 -13.33 -23.12
N VAL A 604 14.76 -13.69 -23.95
CA VAL A 604 16.17 -13.57 -23.61
C VAL A 604 16.66 -12.19 -23.99
N GLU A 605 16.80 -11.31 -23.01
CA GLU A 605 17.32 -9.96 -23.17
C GLU A 605 18.64 -9.78 -22.40
N PRO A 606 19.56 -8.91 -22.86
CA PRO A 606 20.71 -8.52 -22.06
C PRO A 606 20.24 -7.70 -20.86
N GLU A 607 20.48 -8.18 -19.64
CA GLU A 607 20.12 -7.49 -18.39
C GLU A 607 21.21 -6.53 -17.91
N GLY A 608 22.42 -6.62 -18.48
CA GLY A 608 23.55 -5.76 -18.15
C GLY A 608 24.88 -6.44 -18.39
N TRP A 609 25.92 -5.95 -17.71
CA TRP A 609 27.26 -6.53 -17.75
C TRP A 609 27.67 -6.99 -16.36
N VAL A 610 28.45 -8.06 -16.28
CA VAL A 610 28.92 -8.60 -15.01
C VAL A 610 30.43 -8.75 -15.02
N GLU A 611 31.08 -8.32 -13.93
CA GLU A 611 32.50 -8.56 -13.71
C GLU A 611 32.72 -10.00 -13.26
N VAL A 612 33.59 -10.72 -13.97
CA VAL A 612 33.79 -12.15 -13.77
C VAL A 612 35.20 -12.40 -13.23
N ASP A 613 35.29 -12.94 -12.01
CA ASP A 613 36.54 -13.38 -11.39
C ASP A 613 36.91 -14.78 -11.89
N THR A 614 37.40 -14.85 -13.14
CA THR A 614 37.80 -16.10 -13.79
C THR A 614 39.31 -16.15 -14.06
N ARG A 615 39.89 -17.34 -14.00
CA ARG A 615 41.27 -17.58 -14.49
C ARG A 615 41.34 -17.65 -16.02
N ARG A 616 40.19 -17.65 -16.70
CA ARG A 616 40.08 -17.76 -18.16
C ARG A 616 40.24 -16.40 -18.81
N ARG A 617 40.84 -16.38 -20.00
CA ARG A 617 40.85 -15.18 -20.83
C ARG A 617 39.46 -14.98 -21.42
N LEU A 618 38.81 -13.87 -21.07
CA LEU A 618 37.52 -13.48 -21.62
C LEU A 618 37.64 -13.12 -23.11
N ARG A 619 36.59 -13.42 -23.89
CA ARG A 619 36.49 -13.07 -25.30
C ARG A 619 35.06 -12.84 -25.73
N LYS A 620 34.87 -12.15 -26.86
CA LYS A 620 33.56 -11.94 -27.48
C LYS A 620 32.88 -13.27 -27.76
N GLY A 621 31.63 -13.42 -27.30
CA GLY A 621 30.87 -14.67 -27.34
C GLY A 621 30.69 -15.34 -25.97
N MET A 622 31.45 -14.93 -24.96
CA MET A 622 31.23 -15.36 -23.57
C MET A 622 30.15 -14.52 -22.89
N PHE A 623 29.33 -15.15 -22.05
CA PHE A 623 28.25 -14.51 -21.30
C PHE A 623 27.93 -15.28 -20.01
N VAL A 624 27.18 -14.63 -19.11
CA VAL A 624 26.70 -15.24 -17.87
C VAL A 624 25.18 -15.41 -17.94
N ALA A 625 24.70 -16.55 -17.44
CA ALA A 625 23.29 -16.87 -17.27
C ALA A 625 23.10 -17.73 -16.02
N GLN A 626 21.91 -17.70 -15.42
CA GLN A 626 21.59 -18.49 -14.24
C GLN A 626 21.13 -19.90 -14.65
N VAL A 627 21.60 -20.91 -13.93
CA VAL A 627 21.13 -22.30 -14.04
C VAL A 627 20.25 -22.60 -12.84
N VAL A 628 19.01 -23.04 -13.09
CA VAL A 628 18.00 -23.28 -12.06
C VAL A 628 17.55 -24.74 -12.09
N GLY A 629 17.57 -25.41 -10.96
CA GLY A 629 17.22 -26.82 -10.75
C GLY A 629 18.43 -27.68 -10.34
N HIS A 630 18.15 -28.86 -9.80
CA HIS A 630 19.14 -29.73 -9.15
C HIS A 630 19.76 -30.82 -10.05
N SER A 631 19.41 -30.91 -11.35
CA SER A 631 19.84 -32.07 -12.16
C SER A 631 21.33 -32.10 -12.50
N MET A 632 22.04 -30.98 -12.35
CA MET A 632 23.45 -30.85 -12.71
C MET A 632 24.36 -30.83 -11.47
N GLU A 633 23.77 -31.10 -10.29
CA GLU A 633 24.50 -31.28 -9.04
C GLU A 633 25.36 -32.56 -9.06
N PRO A 634 26.48 -32.58 -8.32
CA PRO A 634 27.02 -31.50 -7.50
C PRO A 634 27.83 -30.47 -8.29
N ARG A 635 27.98 -30.64 -9.61
CA ARG A 635 28.90 -29.83 -10.43
C ARG A 635 28.38 -28.42 -10.67
N ILE A 636 27.07 -28.26 -10.81
CA ILE A 636 26.37 -26.98 -10.93
C ILE A 636 25.24 -26.99 -9.88
N PRO A 637 25.46 -26.38 -8.71
CA PRO A 637 24.42 -26.20 -7.69
C PRO A 637 23.22 -25.41 -8.21
N ASP A 638 22.03 -25.66 -7.67
CA ASP A 638 20.85 -24.87 -7.98
C ASP A 638 21.06 -23.36 -7.75
N GLY A 639 20.51 -22.55 -8.65
CA GLY A 639 20.63 -21.08 -8.62
C GLY A 639 21.99 -20.53 -9.05
N SER A 640 22.93 -21.38 -9.48
CA SER A 640 24.28 -20.97 -9.86
C SER A 640 24.30 -20.11 -11.12
N TYR A 641 25.08 -19.04 -11.10
CA TYR A 641 25.44 -18.32 -12.31
C TYR A 641 26.66 -18.95 -12.96
N CYS A 642 26.53 -19.24 -14.24
CA CYS A 642 27.53 -19.98 -14.97
C CYS A 642 28.07 -19.13 -16.11
N LEU A 643 29.38 -19.24 -16.36
CA LEU A 643 30.02 -18.65 -17.53
C LEU A 643 29.86 -19.60 -18.71
N PHE A 644 29.31 -19.08 -19.80
CA PHE A 644 29.09 -19.79 -21.05
C PHE A 644 29.91 -19.20 -22.19
N ASP A 645 30.12 -20.00 -23.24
CA ASP A 645 30.91 -19.63 -24.42
C ASP A 645 30.20 -20.04 -25.72
N SER A 646 29.99 -19.06 -26.60
CA SER A 646 29.27 -19.24 -27.87
C SER A 646 30.06 -18.66 -29.06
N PRO A 647 30.02 -19.31 -30.26
CA PRO A 647 29.42 -20.62 -30.53
C PRO A 647 30.29 -21.77 -30.05
N VAL A 648 29.69 -22.96 -29.88
CA VAL A 648 30.45 -24.16 -29.51
C VAL A 648 31.32 -24.63 -30.70
N VAL A 649 32.64 -24.62 -30.51
CA VAL A 649 33.62 -25.05 -31.53
C VAL A 649 34.11 -26.47 -31.24
N GLY A 650 34.19 -27.31 -32.28
CA GLY A 650 34.68 -28.69 -32.20
C GLY A 650 33.61 -29.71 -31.78
N SER A 651 34.04 -30.88 -31.28
CA SER A 651 33.11 -31.90 -30.78
C SER A 651 32.33 -31.37 -29.56
N ARG A 652 31.05 -31.74 -29.49
CA ARG A 652 30.14 -31.45 -28.38
C ARG A 652 30.03 -32.63 -27.41
N ASN A 653 30.52 -33.81 -27.81
CA ASN A 653 30.46 -35.02 -27.02
C ASN A 653 31.23 -34.86 -25.70
N ASP A 654 30.63 -35.31 -24.61
CA ASP A 654 31.16 -35.25 -23.25
C ASP A 654 31.36 -33.83 -22.70
N ARG A 655 30.67 -32.84 -23.28
CA ARG A 655 30.68 -31.45 -22.80
C ARG A 655 29.33 -31.07 -22.22
N ILE A 656 29.35 -30.23 -21.20
CA ILE A 656 28.14 -29.62 -20.65
C ILE A 656 27.78 -28.44 -21.56
N VAL A 657 26.57 -28.45 -22.11
CA VAL A 657 26.12 -27.47 -23.09
C VAL A 657 24.75 -26.92 -22.75
N LEU A 658 24.54 -25.66 -23.12
CA LEU A 658 23.25 -25.00 -23.16
C LEU A 658 22.57 -25.32 -24.49
N VAL A 659 21.38 -25.89 -24.43
CA VAL A 659 20.63 -26.39 -25.59
C VAL A 659 19.26 -25.73 -25.66
N GLN A 660 18.83 -25.38 -26.87
CA GLN A 660 17.52 -24.85 -27.17
C GLN A 660 16.72 -25.83 -28.04
N HIS A 661 15.43 -26.02 -27.76
CA HIS A 661 14.52 -26.84 -28.58
C HIS A 661 13.36 -26.00 -29.14
N HIS A 662 13.01 -26.16 -30.42
CA HIS A 662 12.08 -25.25 -31.13
C HIS A 662 10.61 -25.71 -31.23
N SER A 663 10.25 -26.96 -30.88
CA SER A 663 8.96 -27.58 -31.29
C SER A 663 8.11 -28.30 -30.22
N ILE A 664 8.45 -28.28 -28.92
CA ILE A 664 7.65 -28.97 -27.88
C ILE A 664 6.81 -27.97 -27.08
N GLU A 665 5.48 -28.06 -27.21
CA GLU A 665 4.51 -27.64 -26.19
C GLU A 665 4.18 -28.85 -25.31
N ASP A 666 4.62 -28.82 -24.06
CA ASP A 666 4.18 -29.74 -23.01
C ASP A 666 2.81 -29.25 -22.48
N PRO A 667 1.78 -30.10 -22.35
CA PRO A 667 0.45 -29.73 -21.85
C PRO A 667 0.43 -29.15 -20.44
N ASP A 668 1.50 -29.31 -19.66
CA ASP A 668 1.52 -28.83 -18.28
C ASP A 668 2.42 -27.59 -18.06
N HIS A 669 3.62 -27.39 -18.70
CA HIS A 669 4.57 -26.31 -18.28
C HIS A 669 5.55 -25.72 -19.35
N GLY A 670 5.27 -25.79 -20.65
CA GLY A 670 6.24 -25.58 -21.76
C GLY A 670 7.34 -24.47 -21.70
N GLY A 671 8.59 -24.86 -22.02
CA GLY A 671 9.55 -23.95 -22.67
C GLY A 671 10.86 -24.56 -23.22
N ARG A 672 11.90 -23.72 -23.45
CA ARG A 672 12.83 -23.82 -24.60
C ARG A 672 14.33 -24.03 -24.33
N TYR A 673 14.88 -23.88 -23.11
CA TYR A 673 16.34 -24.03 -22.85
C TYR A 673 16.69 -25.00 -21.69
N THR A 674 17.78 -25.78 -21.84
CA THR A 674 18.32 -26.67 -20.78
C THR A 674 19.85 -26.75 -20.79
N VAL A 675 20.47 -27.04 -19.64
CA VAL A 675 21.91 -27.34 -19.51
C VAL A 675 22.11 -28.80 -19.16
N LYS A 676 22.86 -29.54 -20.00
CA LYS A 676 23.07 -30.99 -19.88
C LYS A 676 24.43 -31.42 -20.42
N LEU A 677 24.93 -32.58 -19.98
CA LEU A 677 26.06 -33.26 -20.61
C LEU A 677 25.61 -33.86 -21.94
N TYR A 678 26.25 -33.49 -23.04
CA TYR A 678 25.87 -33.90 -24.39
C TYR A 678 26.61 -35.17 -24.83
N GLU A 679 25.88 -36.19 -25.27
CA GLU A 679 26.41 -37.39 -25.90
C GLU A 679 25.70 -37.66 -27.22
N SER A 680 26.46 -37.96 -28.27
CA SER A 680 25.94 -38.40 -29.56
C SER A 680 26.31 -39.86 -29.80
N ARG A 681 25.29 -40.68 -30.11
CA ARG A 681 25.48 -42.07 -30.53
C ARG A 681 25.30 -42.21 -32.03
N LYS A 682 26.24 -42.93 -32.66
CA LYS A 682 26.20 -43.28 -34.08
C LYS A 682 26.00 -44.78 -34.20
N HIS A 683 24.99 -45.23 -34.94
CA HIS A 683 24.83 -46.64 -35.30
C HIS A 683 25.58 -46.91 -36.61
N VAL A 684 26.36 -47.99 -36.65
CA VAL A 684 27.01 -48.46 -37.88
C VAL A 684 26.13 -49.57 -38.46
N TYR A 685 25.51 -49.31 -39.61
CA TYR A 685 24.98 -50.39 -40.45
C TYR A 685 26.12 -50.94 -41.30
N SER A 686 26.40 -52.23 -41.15
CA SER A 686 27.22 -52.98 -42.11
C SER A 686 26.33 -53.97 -42.83
N ASP A 687 26.05 -53.70 -44.10
CA ASP A 687 25.60 -54.72 -45.06
C ASP A 687 26.56 -54.70 -46.26
N GLU A 688 26.75 -55.84 -46.91
CA GLU A 688 27.94 -56.24 -47.72
C GLU A 688 28.28 -55.37 -48.95
N ALA A 689 27.72 -54.17 -49.12
CA ALA A 689 28.01 -53.28 -50.24
C ALA A 689 28.22 -51.78 -49.93
N GLN A 690 28.00 -51.26 -48.72
CA GLN A 690 28.28 -49.84 -48.40
C GLN A 690 28.26 -49.53 -46.88
N THR A 691 29.31 -48.87 -46.37
CA THR A 691 29.32 -48.31 -45.01
C THR A 691 28.68 -46.91 -45.04
N ALA A 692 27.44 -46.78 -44.56
CA ALA A 692 26.79 -45.49 -44.36
C ALA A 692 26.75 -45.14 -42.87
N TRP A 693 27.21 -43.94 -42.51
CA TRP A 693 27.11 -43.40 -41.15
C TRP A 693 25.76 -42.71 -41.00
N VAL A 694 24.87 -43.23 -40.14
CA VAL A 694 23.63 -42.56 -39.78
C VAL A 694 23.75 -42.10 -38.31
N HIS A 695 23.54 -40.81 -38.04
CA HIS A 695 23.43 -40.29 -36.68
C HIS A 695 22.07 -40.72 -36.13
N ASP A 696 22.03 -41.39 -34.98
CA ASP A 696 20.79 -42.08 -34.57
C ASP A 696 20.22 -41.57 -33.23
N GLN A 697 21.01 -40.90 -32.38
CA GLN A 697 20.46 -40.36 -31.12
C GLN A 697 21.35 -39.30 -30.45
N ILE A 698 20.72 -38.24 -29.93
CA ILE A 698 21.33 -37.29 -29.00
C ILE A 698 20.81 -37.61 -27.60
N LEU A 699 21.73 -37.80 -26.65
CA LEU A 699 21.42 -37.92 -25.23
C LEU A 699 21.91 -36.65 -24.51
N LEU A 700 21.01 -36.02 -23.77
CA LEU A 700 21.30 -34.93 -22.85
C LEU A 700 21.19 -35.48 -21.42
N LYS A 701 22.34 -35.70 -20.79
CA LYS A 701 22.45 -36.40 -19.51
C LYS A 701 22.52 -35.42 -18.33
N PRO A 702 21.74 -35.63 -17.26
CA PRO A 702 21.97 -34.97 -15.98
C PRO A 702 23.25 -35.53 -15.31
N LEU A 703 23.80 -34.77 -14.36
CA LEU A 703 24.90 -35.24 -13.49
C LEU A 703 24.38 -35.78 -12.17
N ASN A 704 23.18 -35.34 -11.74
CA ASN A 704 22.49 -35.88 -10.59
C ASN A 704 21.74 -37.17 -11.00
N PRO A 705 22.05 -38.33 -10.38
CA PRO A 705 21.49 -39.62 -10.74
C PRO A 705 19.99 -39.77 -10.45
N GLU A 706 19.36 -38.84 -9.71
CA GLU A 706 17.91 -38.83 -9.47
C GLU A 706 17.08 -38.40 -10.68
N TYR A 707 17.73 -37.91 -11.75
CA TYR A 707 17.08 -37.38 -12.95
C TYR A 707 17.35 -38.29 -14.16
N GLU A 708 16.35 -38.44 -15.03
CA GLU A 708 16.46 -39.27 -16.24
C GLU A 708 17.14 -38.54 -17.41
N ASN A 709 17.68 -39.31 -18.36
CA ASN A 709 18.30 -38.76 -19.57
C ASN A 709 17.23 -38.25 -20.54
N ILE A 710 17.42 -37.05 -21.08
CA ILE A 710 16.58 -36.55 -22.18
C ILE A 710 17.15 -37.13 -23.49
N THR A 711 16.31 -37.84 -24.22
CA THR A 711 16.71 -38.56 -25.44
C THR A 711 16.00 -37.97 -26.65
N ILE A 712 16.77 -37.55 -27.65
CA ILE A 712 16.26 -36.82 -28.81
C ILE A 712 16.70 -37.53 -30.10
N ALA A 713 15.75 -37.77 -31.00
CA ALA A 713 16.01 -38.39 -32.30
C ALA A 713 16.83 -37.42 -33.18
N ALA A 714 17.80 -37.97 -33.93
CA ALA A 714 18.80 -37.19 -34.64
C ALA A 714 18.29 -36.52 -35.94
N ASP A 715 17.05 -36.78 -36.36
CA ASP A 715 16.45 -36.28 -37.61
C ASP A 715 15.69 -34.95 -37.47
N LEU A 716 15.59 -34.38 -36.27
CA LEU A 716 14.89 -33.12 -36.05
C LEU A 716 15.86 -31.93 -36.09
N GLU A 717 15.67 -31.02 -37.05
CA GLU A 717 16.31 -29.68 -37.16
C GLU A 717 15.98 -28.74 -35.97
N GLU A 718 15.39 -29.27 -34.90
CA GLU A 718 14.67 -28.53 -33.87
C GLU A 718 15.54 -28.26 -32.64
N LEU A 719 16.70 -28.92 -32.51
CA LEU A 719 17.64 -28.76 -31.39
C LEU A 719 18.89 -27.95 -31.77
N SER A 720 19.05 -26.78 -31.15
CA SER A 720 20.22 -25.91 -31.31
C SER A 720 21.10 -25.94 -30.06
N VAL A 721 22.40 -26.20 -30.23
CA VAL A 721 23.38 -26.07 -29.15
C VAL A 721 23.91 -24.64 -29.15
N VAL A 722 23.55 -23.88 -28.12
CA VAL A 722 23.70 -22.43 -28.04
C VAL A 722 25.08 -22.04 -27.53
N ALA A 723 25.53 -22.70 -26.45
CA ALA A 723 26.79 -22.38 -25.79
C ALA A 723 27.32 -23.57 -24.99
N GLU A 724 28.60 -23.55 -24.68
CA GLU A 724 29.24 -24.50 -23.77
C GLU A 724 29.35 -23.90 -22.37
N PHE A 725 29.09 -24.71 -21.35
CA PHE A 725 29.37 -24.37 -19.96
C PHE A 725 30.89 -24.43 -19.68
N LEU A 726 31.45 -23.36 -19.13
CA LEU A 726 32.88 -23.28 -18.80
C LEU A 726 33.16 -23.51 -17.32
N GLU A 727 32.38 -22.86 -16.46
CA GLU A 727 32.54 -22.88 -15.01
C GLU A 727 31.32 -22.32 -14.29
N VAL A 728 31.07 -22.84 -13.09
CA VAL A 728 30.26 -22.15 -12.09
C VAL A 728 31.12 -21.00 -11.61
N LEU A 729 30.59 -19.80 -11.69
CA LEU A 729 31.29 -18.67 -11.11
C LEU A 729 31.19 -18.81 -9.61
N ASP A 730 32.33 -18.66 -8.93
CA ASP A 730 32.36 -18.49 -7.49
C ASP A 730 31.62 -17.19 -7.22
N ILE A 731 30.32 -17.35 -6.98
CA ILE A 731 29.48 -16.37 -6.37
C ILE A 731 29.94 -16.38 -4.92
#